data_AF-A0A2E0Z214-F1
#
_entry.id   AF-A0A2E0Z214-F1
#
_cell.length_a   1.000
_cell.length_b   1.000
_cell.length_c   1.000
_cell.angle_alpha   90.00
_cell.angle_beta   90.00
_cell.angle_gamma   90.00
#
_symmetry.space_group_name_H-M   'P 1'
#
loop_
_entity.id
_entity.type
_entity.pdbx_description
1 polymer ?
#
loop_
_entity_poly.entity_id
_entity_poly.type
_entity_poly.pdbx_seq_one_letter_code
_entity_poly.pdbx_strand_id
1 'polypeptide(L)'
;MIPGQSLSRSLCVALLALVLQACKQPLEIWGGEGDILSASGNRDCYLEDYLAGLPNCADNLVENEVYDETFTAVPRAGYHFRRWGNYCRSSIDNQCRFVVGADVVEQYAGRTLPALQAVFRPNVNTGFTALFIGNEFSDPFAAGLGGHAATEGFYEHATTSFYAAGDAGAPAAFWNDELEHAAIQAVLDSGDVELFGMTYSAAYPSVIGYQRWVNHALAQNPDTRFFISVPWDDDPAGTSATQFEAEYEATEAAVHAIVDQLRDKFPGVDFYAVPVGRAAVELYKRYDNNDLPDVSALVGSPATALFGDAQGAPGDLLAAMGELVWFAAIYDIALDSYAYDPGYSTDIKALAAGVMDAHDPAYNAPDEVDVDSDGDGIVDRHDPNPLGRPNILMIMVDDLGFNDLAINNGNTEIDTPNLDQFAQDGVRFTRHYAAPVCSPARAALLTGLHPERVGFLPSGRGISPQMETLPERLQQEGYTTWHVGKWHVGHIDREAWPDHQGFDHWFGFLTQVFLAGQKENGELVPASPRYEDPWLQGDTEPGAYYSGHLGNVLTDKAIDVLSELHAQGTPWFLNLWYYAPHSPISPAAECAALYPDTEAGRYQALVNQVDANVGEVVAHLDSLGIGNETIVVVVSDNGGTNAQQNNNAPYFGTKTSMLEGGLRTPLLVRWTDPAVNGQVFGDTISIEDIYPTVLAAAGIDLPAGLDGLNFYPAIKQVQAAPQRDLFWQTGPTSYSVLSADGQYRYLQPGDFPVNPYQPVLYDLLADPSGFFPVTPIPPAIEDPMVAAFESWNQQVHLAATTYAQDAYGGGVLTGADFLRTPGFGYYTFGVGVPDGYSGPVAGQAGTWEMDISAGYVTVQMGPVQLSGTIASASTCHAVVVTGEFHRRQVPWADPDNIALELYIDGSLVDSLDMPATLPVADMAAPTFIGDPDAVAHGGTFSEPLVLNVPVDAASTWSVGDVSDTLCSP
;
A
#
# COMPACT_ATOMS: atom_id res chain seq x y z
N MET A 1 37.53 -18.99 44.48
CA MET A 1 37.96 -19.52 45.79
C MET A 1 37.09 -18.91 46.88
N ILE A 2 36.51 -19.76 47.72
CA ILE A 2 35.99 -19.59 49.09
C ILE A 2 35.55 -18.17 49.49
N PRO A 3 34.25 -17.92 49.76
CA PRO A 3 33.79 -16.64 50.29
C PRO A 3 34.25 -16.49 51.75
N GLY A 4 35.02 -15.44 52.05
CA GLY A 4 35.33 -15.10 53.44
C GLY A 4 36.67 -14.43 53.76
N GLN A 5 37.53 -14.08 52.81
CA GLN A 5 38.72 -13.26 53.12
C GLN A 5 38.94 -12.12 52.14
N SER A 6 39.08 -10.90 52.69
CA SER A 6 39.48 -9.70 51.96
C SER A 6 40.97 -9.79 51.60
N LEU A 7 41.27 -9.98 50.32
CA LEU A 7 42.61 -9.82 49.79
C LEU A 7 42.83 -8.36 49.36
N SER A 8 43.99 -7.82 49.76
CA SER A 8 44.30 -6.39 49.75
C SER A 8 44.47 -5.81 48.34
N ARG A 9 44.07 -4.54 48.19
CA ARG A 9 44.12 -3.71 46.96
C ARG A 9 45.43 -3.81 46.17
N SER A 10 46.56 -4.06 46.82
CA SER A 10 47.87 -4.04 46.16
C SER A 10 48.14 -5.25 45.25
N LEU A 11 47.49 -6.40 45.47
CA LEU A 11 47.67 -7.56 44.59
C LEU A 11 46.76 -7.50 43.35
N CYS A 12 45.58 -6.86 43.46
CA CYS A 12 44.71 -6.60 42.32
C CYS A 12 45.34 -5.59 41.34
N VAL A 13 46.06 -4.58 41.83
CA VAL A 13 46.67 -3.55 40.97
C VAL A 13 47.81 -4.14 40.10
N ALA A 14 48.55 -5.14 40.59
CA ALA A 14 49.62 -5.76 39.82
C ALA A 14 49.10 -6.74 38.74
N LEU A 15 47.98 -7.42 39.00
CA LEU A 15 47.31 -8.27 38.00
C LEU A 15 46.54 -7.44 36.97
N LEU A 16 45.96 -6.29 37.37
CA LEU A 16 45.32 -5.35 36.44
C LEU A 16 46.34 -4.67 35.50
N ALA A 17 47.55 -4.36 35.98
CA ALA A 17 48.57 -3.70 35.19
C ALA A 17 49.18 -4.58 34.08
N LEU A 18 49.17 -5.91 34.24
CA LEU A 18 49.58 -6.85 33.18
C LEU A 18 48.45 -7.12 32.17
N VAL A 19 47.19 -6.95 32.57
CA VAL A 19 46.03 -7.06 31.67
C VAL A 19 45.80 -5.75 30.89
N LEU A 20 46.16 -4.60 31.48
CA LEU A 20 45.98 -3.27 30.88
C LEU A 20 47.07 -2.84 29.87
N GLN A 21 48.08 -3.69 29.60
CA GLN A 21 49.00 -3.49 28.46
C GLN A 21 48.65 -4.36 27.23
N ALA A 22 47.59 -5.19 27.30
CA ALA A 22 47.14 -5.99 26.16
C ALA A 22 46.00 -5.35 25.34
N CYS A 23 45.47 -4.18 25.72
CA CYS A 23 44.39 -3.52 24.97
C CYS A 23 44.79 -2.13 24.45
N LYS A 24 46.03 -2.02 23.96
CA LYS A 24 46.49 -0.94 23.05
C LYS A 24 47.01 -1.54 21.75
N GLN A 25 46.16 -2.30 21.09
CA GLN A 25 46.21 -2.61 19.67
C GLN A 25 44.73 -2.69 19.24
N PRO A 26 44.38 -2.37 17.98
CA PRO A 26 43.11 -2.84 17.44
C PRO A 26 43.03 -4.35 17.63
N LEU A 27 41.83 -4.92 17.66
CA LEU A 27 41.68 -6.36 17.49
C LEU A 27 42.18 -6.67 16.07
N GLU A 28 43.48 -6.88 15.93
CA GLU A 28 44.16 -7.24 14.69
C GLU A 28 44.01 -8.76 14.56
N ILE A 29 43.01 -9.20 13.79
CA ILE A 29 42.93 -10.60 13.34
C ILE A 29 44.03 -10.75 12.28
N TRP A 30 45.18 -11.26 12.71
CA TRP A 30 46.31 -11.55 11.83
C TRP A 30 46.06 -12.81 11.02
N GLY A 31 45.85 -12.65 9.71
CA GLY A 31 46.11 -13.71 8.72
C GLY A 31 45.06 -13.89 7.63
N GLY A 32 45.03 -12.99 6.63
CA GLY A 32 44.35 -13.18 5.34
C GLY A 32 43.51 -11.98 4.92
N GLU A 33 44.12 -11.03 4.23
CA GLU A 33 43.65 -9.68 3.83
C GLU A 33 42.15 -9.46 3.52
N GLY A 34 41.43 -8.78 4.43
CA GLY A 34 40.13 -8.09 4.24
C GLY A 34 39.72 -7.28 5.48
N ASP A 35 38.95 -6.19 5.33
CA ASP A 35 38.56 -5.29 6.43
C ASP A 35 37.14 -5.62 6.96
N ILE A 36 36.98 -5.72 8.29
CA ILE A 36 35.68 -5.94 8.98
C ILE A 36 35.11 -4.58 9.39
N LEU A 37 33.87 -4.26 9.00
CA LEU A 37 33.24 -2.95 9.20
C LEU A 37 31.92 -3.06 10.01
N SER A 38 32.07 -2.85 11.32
CA SER A 38 31.05 -2.54 12.34
C SER A 38 30.36 -3.69 13.09
N ALA A 39 30.10 -3.40 14.37
CA ALA A 39 29.08 -3.97 15.24
C ALA A 39 28.21 -2.78 15.70
N SER A 40 26.88 -2.85 15.63
CA SER A 40 26.00 -1.75 16.05
C SER A 40 24.95 -2.18 17.08
N GLY A 41 25.30 -2.00 18.36
CA GLY A 41 24.36 -1.64 19.42
C GLY A 41 24.85 -0.32 20.05
N ASN A 42 24.06 0.76 20.00
CA ASN A 42 24.37 2.06 20.64
C ASN A 42 23.75 2.07 22.05
N ARG A 43 24.38 2.49 23.15
CA ARG A 43 25.42 3.50 23.38
C ARG A 43 26.38 3.09 24.50
N ASP A 44 27.66 3.42 24.32
CA ASP A 44 28.57 3.76 25.42
C ASP A 44 28.33 5.22 25.84
N CYS A 45 28.35 5.45 27.15
CA CYS A 45 28.34 6.78 27.75
C CYS A 45 29.48 7.67 27.22
N TYR A 46 29.15 8.94 26.97
CA TYR A 46 30.02 9.96 26.39
C TYR A 46 31.32 10.19 27.20
N LEU A 47 32.36 10.50 26.42
CA LEU A 47 33.69 10.98 26.79
C LEU A 47 33.73 12.13 27.84
N GLU A 48 32.61 12.79 28.11
CA GLU A 48 32.49 13.91 29.06
C GLU A 48 32.55 13.46 30.54
N ASP A 49 32.02 12.28 30.89
CA ASP A 49 32.07 11.74 32.27
C ASP A 49 33.46 11.19 32.65
N TYR A 50 34.20 10.68 31.65
CA TYR A 50 35.60 10.26 31.80
C TYR A 50 36.54 11.46 31.95
N LEU A 51 36.25 12.59 31.28
CA LEU A 51 36.98 13.85 31.46
C LEU A 51 36.63 14.55 32.79
N ALA A 52 35.46 14.26 33.37
CA ALA A 52 35.02 14.78 34.68
C ALA A 52 35.44 13.89 35.88
N GLY A 53 35.93 12.67 35.66
CA GLY A 53 36.54 11.83 36.69
C GLY A 53 35.57 11.20 37.71
N LEU A 54 34.34 10.90 37.31
CA LEU A 54 33.35 10.25 38.18
C LEU A 54 33.43 8.71 38.10
N PRO A 55 33.67 8.00 39.22
CA PRO A 55 33.69 6.55 39.25
C PRO A 55 32.35 5.99 39.76
N ASN A 56 31.55 5.39 38.87
CA ASN A 56 30.67 4.21 39.08
C ASN A 56 29.51 4.19 38.07
N CYS A 57 29.70 3.51 36.93
CA CYS A 57 28.63 2.95 36.10
C CYS A 57 28.60 1.44 36.34
N ALA A 58 27.89 0.99 37.37
CA ALA A 58 27.70 -0.44 37.63
C ALA A 58 26.27 -0.65 38.07
N ASP A 59 25.42 -1.09 37.14
CA ASP A 59 24.28 -1.99 37.34
C ASP A 59 23.63 -2.28 35.97
N ASN A 60 24.07 -3.36 35.32
CA ASN A 60 23.36 -4.03 34.22
C ASN A 60 23.43 -5.54 34.48
N LEU A 61 22.34 -6.14 34.93
CA LEU A 61 22.11 -7.59 34.91
C LEU A 61 20.77 -7.83 34.20
N VAL A 62 20.82 -8.67 33.15
CA VAL A 62 19.70 -9.14 32.33
C VAL A 62 19.62 -10.66 32.51
N GLU A 63 18.40 -11.22 32.57
CA GLU A 63 18.16 -12.66 32.51
C GLU A 63 17.24 -12.99 31.32
N ASN A 64 17.71 -13.97 30.53
CA ASN A 64 17.09 -14.74 29.43
C ASN A 64 17.09 -14.17 27.99
N GLU A 65 17.78 -14.95 27.13
CA GLU A 65 17.64 -15.16 25.68
C GLU A 65 18.51 -14.36 24.67
N VAL A 66 19.29 -15.15 23.90
CA VAL A 66 19.97 -14.92 22.60
C VAL A 66 20.83 -13.66 22.44
N TYR A 67 22.17 -13.86 22.39
CA TYR A 67 23.07 -12.88 21.76
C TYR A 67 23.19 -13.21 20.26
N ASP A 68 22.61 -12.34 19.43
CA ASP A 68 22.76 -12.39 17.97
C ASP A 68 23.78 -11.31 17.54
N GLU A 69 25.07 -11.55 17.81
CA GLU A 69 26.12 -10.65 17.35
C GLU A 69 26.37 -10.88 15.86
N THR A 70 25.99 -9.88 15.07
CA THR A 70 26.20 -9.85 13.63
C THR A 70 27.60 -9.32 13.32
N PHE A 71 28.39 -10.11 12.60
CA PHE A 71 29.65 -9.65 12.02
C PHE A 71 29.49 -9.42 10.52
N THR A 72 29.92 -8.26 10.06
CA THR A 72 29.90 -7.88 8.64
C THR A 72 31.32 -7.77 8.11
N ALA A 73 31.67 -8.66 7.19
CA ALA A 73 32.94 -8.61 6.48
C ALA A 73 32.73 -7.98 5.09
N VAL A 74 33.53 -6.96 4.74
CA VAL A 74 33.39 -6.22 3.49
C VAL A 74 34.62 -6.47 2.62
N PRO A 75 34.47 -6.93 1.37
CA PRO A 75 35.60 -7.17 0.50
C PRO A 75 36.11 -5.83 -0.02
N ARG A 76 37.41 -5.76 -0.33
CA ARG A 76 38.00 -4.55 -0.90
C ARG A 76 37.35 -4.24 -2.24
N ALA A 77 37.29 -2.95 -2.57
CA ALA A 77 36.77 -2.47 -3.85
C ALA A 77 37.39 -3.27 -5.01
N GLY A 78 36.50 -3.89 -5.78
CA GLY A 78 36.90 -4.75 -6.86
C GLY A 78 37.24 -6.16 -6.44
N TYR A 79 36.71 -6.73 -5.34
CA TYR A 79 36.75 -8.15 -4.91
C TYR A 79 35.41 -8.64 -4.30
N HIS A 80 35.08 -9.93 -4.38
CA HIS A 80 33.93 -10.71 -3.91
C HIS A 80 34.33 -12.00 -3.13
N PHE A 81 33.39 -12.54 -2.35
CA PHE A 81 33.54 -13.80 -1.59
C PHE A 81 33.14 -15.02 -2.43
N ARG A 82 33.92 -16.13 -2.41
CA ARG A 82 33.55 -17.42 -3.03
C ARG A 82 33.58 -18.56 -2.00
N ARG A 83 32.61 -19.49 -2.06
CA ARG A 83 32.50 -20.75 -1.27
C ARG A 83 32.19 -20.65 0.23
N TRP A 84 31.30 -19.75 0.62
CA TRP A 84 30.82 -19.68 2.01
C TRP A 84 29.30 -19.85 2.17
N GLY A 85 28.57 -20.30 1.14
CA GLY A 85 27.10 -20.45 1.17
C GLY A 85 26.56 -21.29 2.34
N ASN A 86 27.36 -22.22 2.87
CA ASN A 86 26.95 -23.03 4.03
C ASN A 86 27.12 -22.35 5.40
N TYR A 87 27.77 -21.18 5.47
CA TYR A 87 28.03 -20.45 6.72
C TYR A 87 27.70 -18.97 6.67
N CYS A 88 27.64 -18.37 5.48
CA CYS A 88 27.17 -17.01 5.27
C CYS A 88 25.65 -17.04 5.19
N ARG A 89 24.97 -16.42 6.15
CA ARG A 89 23.51 -16.48 6.26
C ARG A 89 22.82 -15.55 5.26
N SER A 90 23.49 -14.46 4.91
CA SER A 90 23.14 -13.59 3.78
C SER A 90 24.35 -12.78 3.34
N SER A 91 24.44 -12.48 2.05
CA SER A 91 25.41 -11.55 1.50
C SER A 91 24.70 -10.37 0.86
N ILE A 92 25.03 -9.14 1.25
CA ILE A 92 24.49 -7.91 0.64
C ILE A 92 25.68 -7.00 0.32
N ASP A 93 25.70 -6.44 -0.89
CA ASP A 93 26.76 -5.54 -1.40
C ASP A 93 28.16 -6.15 -1.30
N ASN A 94 28.23 -7.44 -1.64
CA ASN A 94 29.44 -8.23 -1.56
C ASN A 94 29.97 -8.43 -0.13
N GLN A 95 29.21 -8.06 0.90
CA GLN A 95 29.55 -8.24 2.31
C GLN A 95 28.93 -9.53 2.83
N CYS A 96 29.66 -10.35 3.58
CA CYS A 96 29.10 -11.59 4.14
C CYS A 96 28.70 -11.41 5.61
N ARG A 97 27.46 -11.82 5.93
CA ARG A 97 26.89 -11.82 7.28
C ARG A 97 26.98 -13.21 7.89
N PHE A 98 27.65 -13.32 9.02
CA PHE A 98 27.73 -14.58 9.77
C PHE A 98 26.92 -14.45 11.07
N VAL A 99 26.12 -15.48 11.36
CA VAL A 99 25.40 -15.63 12.63
C VAL A 99 26.05 -16.78 13.38
N VAL A 100 26.53 -16.50 14.59
CA VAL A 100 27.07 -17.53 15.49
C VAL A 100 25.95 -17.90 16.45
N GLY A 101 25.40 -19.11 16.32
CA GLY A 101 24.31 -19.59 17.18
C GLY A 101 24.69 -19.63 18.67
N ALA A 102 23.71 -19.49 19.56
CA ALA A 102 23.91 -19.48 21.02
C ALA A 102 24.55 -20.78 21.57
N ASP A 103 24.40 -21.90 20.85
CA ASP A 103 25.03 -23.21 21.07
C ASP A 103 26.53 -23.26 20.77
N VAL A 104 27.07 -22.24 20.08
CA VAL A 104 28.52 -22.02 19.88
C VAL A 104 29.08 -21.07 20.95
N VAL A 105 28.22 -20.31 21.65
CA VAL A 105 28.61 -19.34 22.68
C VAL A 105 28.45 -19.88 24.11
N GLU A 106 27.63 -20.90 24.35
CA GLU A 106 27.73 -21.73 25.55
C GLU A 106 28.08 -23.18 25.18
N GLN A 107 29.23 -23.71 25.55
CA GLN A 107 29.49 -24.07 26.95
C GLN A 107 30.98 -24.26 27.26
N TYR A 108 31.37 -23.76 28.43
CA TYR A 108 32.31 -24.36 29.39
C TYR A 108 33.57 -25.10 28.86
N ALA A 109 34.72 -24.54 29.25
CA ALA A 109 35.96 -25.25 29.57
C ALA A 109 36.89 -25.70 28.41
N GLY A 110 37.45 -24.72 27.70
CA GLY A 110 38.89 -24.75 27.43
C GLY A 110 39.39 -25.55 26.22
N ARG A 111 38.66 -25.56 25.10
CA ARG A 111 39.24 -25.88 23.78
C ARG A 111 39.00 -24.74 22.79
N THR A 112 40.04 -24.39 22.05
CA THR A 112 40.02 -23.37 21.00
C THR A 112 39.62 -24.01 19.66
N LEU A 113 38.65 -23.42 18.96
CA LEU A 113 38.34 -23.79 17.56
C LEU A 113 39.40 -23.17 16.61
N PRO A 114 39.67 -23.77 15.44
CA PRO A 114 40.56 -23.17 14.44
C PRO A 114 39.96 -21.86 13.89
N ALA A 115 40.81 -20.88 13.58
CA ALA A 115 40.36 -19.61 13.01
C ALA A 115 39.79 -19.80 11.60
N LEU A 116 38.68 -19.11 11.33
CA LEU A 116 38.05 -18.99 10.02
C LEU A 116 38.92 -18.08 9.13
N GLN A 117 39.31 -18.55 7.94
CA GLN A 117 40.13 -17.79 6.97
C GLN A 117 39.30 -17.42 5.74
N ALA A 118 39.05 -16.11 5.54
CA ALA A 118 38.36 -15.59 4.36
C ALA A 118 39.28 -15.53 3.11
N VAL A 119 38.71 -15.73 1.91
CA VAL A 119 39.41 -15.64 0.61
C VAL A 119 38.63 -14.70 -0.32
N PHE A 120 39.27 -13.67 -0.88
CA PHE A 120 38.66 -12.62 -1.71
C PHE A 120 39.11 -12.70 -3.18
N ARG A 121 38.23 -12.43 -4.17
CA ARG A 121 38.49 -12.49 -5.64
C ARG A 121 37.89 -11.30 -6.41
N PRO A 122 38.46 -10.71 -7.49
CA PRO A 122 37.99 -9.41 -8.01
C PRO A 122 36.49 -9.23 -8.44
N ASN A 123 35.91 -8.00 -8.52
CA ASN A 123 34.61 -7.74 -9.18
C ASN A 123 34.80 -7.82 -10.69
N VAL A 124 34.13 -8.81 -11.23
CA VAL A 124 33.97 -9.18 -12.62
C VAL A 124 32.52 -9.69 -12.68
N ASN A 125 31.70 -9.40 -13.70
CA ASN A 125 30.41 -10.11 -13.77
C ASN A 125 30.82 -11.59 -13.76
N THR A 126 30.29 -12.39 -12.84
CA THR A 126 30.73 -13.79 -12.74
C THR A 126 29.81 -14.61 -13.62
N GLY A 127 30.36 -15.19 -14.67
CA GLY A 127 29.62 -16.15 -15.47
C GLY A 127 29.37 -17.45 -14.68
N PHE A 128 28.37 -18.22 -15.12
CA PHE A 128 27.96 -19.44 -14.42
C PHE A 128 29.03 -20.52 -14.37
N THR A 129 29.05 -21.29 -13.28
CA THR A 129 29.58 -22.65 -13.29
C THR A 129 28.49 -23.59 -13.85
N ALA A 130 28.52 -23.80 -15.15
CA ALA A 130 27.51 -24.52 -15.89
C ALA A 130 27.88 -25.99 -16.16
N LEU A 131 26.88 -26.87 -16.08
CA LEU A 131 26.92 -28.24 -16.55
C LEU A 131 25.98 -28.39 -17.75
N PHE A 132 26.44 -28.99 -18.83
CA PHE A 132 25.59 -29.36 -19.97
C PHE A 132 25.69 -30.85 -20.26
N ILE A 133 24.54 -31.49 -20.47
CA ILE A 133 24.50 -32.86 -21.00
C ILE A 133 23.63 -32.87 -22.25
N GLY A 134 24.11 -33.50 -23.32
CA GLY A 134 23.35 -33.50 -24.57
C GLY A 134 23.96 -34.33 -25.68
N ASN A 135 23.46 -34.11 -26.88
CA ASN A 135 24.06 -34.64 -28.10
C ASN A 135 25.15 -33.70 -28.65
N GLU A 136 25.93 -34.20 -29.60
CA GLU A 136 27.03 -33.49 -30.25
C GLU A 136 26.62 -32.20 -30.99
N PHE A 137 25.33 -32.01 -31.28
CA PHE A 137 24.83 -30.78 -31.91
C PHE A 137 24.96 -29.57 -30.99
N SER A 138 24.94 -29.80 -29.68
CA SER A 138 24.99 -28.74 -28.66
C SER A 138 26.41 -28.36 -28.23
N ASP A 139 27.43 -29.12 -28.66
CA ASP A 139 28.84 -28.94 -28.29
C ASP A 139 29.41 -27.57 -28.72
N PRO A 140 29.22 -27.11 -29.97
CA PRO A 140 29.75 -25.81 -30.40
C PRO A 140 29.16 -24.64 -29.59
N PHE A 141 27.89 -24.71 -29.21
CA PHE A 141 27.20 -23.63 -28.52
C PHE A 141 27.73 -23.45 -27.09
N ALA A 142 27.89 -24.56 -26.36
CA ALA A 142 28.47 -24.54 -25.02
C ALA A 142 29.94 -24.08 -25.05
N ALA A 143 30.70 -24.45 -26.09
CA ALA A 143 32.09 -24.06 -26.23
C ALA A 143 32.27 -22.55 -26.48
N GLY A 144 31.39 -21.92 -27.26
CA GLY A 144 31.43 -20.48 -27.55
C GLY A 144 30.97 -19.60 -26.40
N LEU A 145 30.10 -20.12 -25.51
CA LEU A 145 29.42 -19.35 -24.47
C LEU A 145 30.38 -18.60 -23.53
N GLY A 146 31.47 -19.25 -23.11
CA GLY A 146 32.46 -18.60 -22.23
C GLY A 146 33.18 -17.41 -22.88
N GLY A 147 33.37 -17.44 -24.20
CA GLY A 147 33.96 -16.33 -24.94
C GLY A 147 33.00 -15.14 -25.06
N HIS A 148 31.73 -15.42 -25.34
CA HIS A 148 30.68 -14.41 -25.40
C HIS A 148 30.44 -13.76 -24.04
N ALA A 149 30.29 -14.59 -22.99
CA ALA A 149 30.18 -14.20 -21.60
C ALA A 149 31.33 -13.25 -21.20
N ALA A 150 32.59 -13.66 -21.42
CA ALA A 150 33.75 -12.84 -21.07
C ALA A 150 33.81 -11.51 -21.85
N THR A 151 33.28 -11.46 -23.07
CA THR A 151 33.23 -10.25 -23.89
C THR A 151 32.28 -9.21 -23.30
N GLU A 152 31.13 -9.63 -22.79
CA GLU A 152 30.15 -8.77 -22.07
C GLU A 152 30.46 -8.62 -20.57
N GLY A 153 31.67 -8.99 -20.16
CA GLY A 153 32.14 -8.77 -18.80
C GLY A 153 31.72 -9.85 -17.80
N PHE A 154 31.16 -10.98 -18.24
CA PHE A 154 30.93 -12.21 -17.47
C PHE A 154 32.17 -13.11 -17.45
N TYR A 155 33.14 -12.73 -16.62
CA TYR A 155 34.35 -13.49 -16.39
C TYR A 155 34.08 -14.66 -15.43
N GLU A 156 34.93 -15.69 -15.43
CA GLU A 156 34.73 -16.89 -14.60
C GLU A 156 33.57 -17.81 -14.98
N HIS A 157 32.90 -17.60 -16.13
CA HIS A 157 32.06 -18.66 -16.72
C HIS A 157 32.91 -19.92 -16.91
N ALA A 158 32.43 -21.04 -16.36
CA ALA A 158 33.07 -22.32 -16.46
C ALA A 158 32.04 -23.34 -16.93
N THR A 159 32.35 -24.00 -18.02
CA THR A 159 31.47 -25.00 -18.62
C THR A 159 32.06 -26.39 -18.44
N THR A 160 31.28 -27.31 -17.91
CA THR A 160 31.55 -28.75 -17.99
C THR A 160 30.48 -29.37 -18.87
N SER A 161 30.87 -30.15 -19.88
CA SER A 161 29.90 -30.76 -20.78
C SER A 161 30.13 -32.25 -20.98
N PHE A 162 29.05 -33.00 -21.15
CA PHE A 162 29.05 -34.40 -21.55
C PHE A 162 28.20 -34.57 -22.80
N TYR A 163 28.80 -35.14 -23.85
CA TYR A 163 28.15 -35.34 -25.14
C TYR A 163 28.24 -36.80 -25.58
N ALA A 164 27.15 -37.31 -26.14
CA ALA A 164 27.10 -38.63 -26.76
C ALA A 164 26.32 -38.57 -28.08
N ALA A 165 26.67 -39.46 -29.00
CA ALA A 165 26.16 -39.44 -30.36
C ALA A 165 24.64 -39.64 -30.44
N GLY A 166 23.93 -38.71 -31.08
CA GLY A 166 22.48 -38.78 -31.32
C GLY A 166 21.68 -39.01 -30.04
N ASP A 167 20.77 -39.99 -30.06
CA ASP A 167 19.90 -40.32 -28.91
C ASP A 167 20.62 -40.80 -27.65
N ALA A 168 21.90 -41.18 -27.74
CA ALA A 168 22.69 -41.52 -26.56
C ALA A 168 22.96 -40.29 -25.66
N GLY A 169 22.86 -39.09 -26.23
CA GLY A 169 22.99 -37.82 -25.51
C GLY A 169 21.74 -37.41 -24.72
N ALA A 170 20.68 -38.21 -24.72
CA ALA A 170 19.45 -37.90 -24.00
C ALA A 170 19.63 -38.00 -22.47
N PRO A 171 18.96 -37.16 -21.66
CA PRO A 171 19.09 -37.20 -20.20
C PRO A 171 18.76 -38.57 -19.58
N ALA A 172 17.74 -39.24 -20.11
CA ALA A 172 17.39 -40.60 -19.68
C ALA A 172 18.45 -41.65 -20.10
N ALA A 173 19.10 -41.47 -21.25
CA ALA A 173 20.17 -42.36 -21.70
C ALA A 173 21.42 -42.20 -20.82
N PHE A 174 21.84 -40.96 -20.55
CA PHE A 174 22.94 -40.65 -19.63
C PHE A 174 22.70 -41.20 -18.23
N TRP A 175 21.48 -41.10 -17.69
CA TRP A 175 21.15 -41.67 -16.37
C TRP A 175 21.30 -43.19 -16.32
N ASN A 176 21.07 -43.87 -17.45
CA ASN A 176 21.08 -45.33 -17.53
C ASN A 176 22.46 -45.91 -17.89
N ASP A 177 23.40 -45.10 -18.37
CA ASP A 177 24.78 -45.52 -18.58
C ASP A 177 25.57 -45.38 -17.27
N GLU A 178 26.05 -46.49 -16.71
CA GLU A 178 26.72 -46.49 -15.40
C GLU A 178 27.98 -45.60 -15.35
N LEU A 179 28.71 -45.47 -16.47
CA LEU A 179 29.96 -44.71 -16.49
C LEU A 179 29.67 -43.22 -16.64
N GLU A 180 28.81 -42.85 -17.58
CA GLU A 180 28.45 -41.44 -17.80
C GLU A 180 27.63 -40.89 -16.62
N HIS A 181 26.70 -41.68 -16.09
CA HIS A 181 25.93 -41.31 -14.91
C HIS A 181 26.84 -40.97 -13.72
N ALA A 182 27.82 -41.83 -13.42
CA ALA A 182 28.76 -41.60 -12.33
C ALA A 182 29.65 -40.37 -12.57
N ALA A 183 30.03 -40.11 -13.82
CA ALA A 183 30.84 -38.95 -14.17
C ALA A 183 30.06 -37.63 -14.04
N ILE A 184 28.82 -37.58 -14.53
CA ILE A 184 27.93 -36.41 -14.42
C ILE A 184 27.55 -36.17 -12.95
N GLN A 185 27.22 -37.23 -12.19
CA GLN A 185 26.97 -37.12 -10.75
C GLN A 185 28.18 -36.56 -10.01
N ALA A 186 29.39 -36.99 -10.33
CA ALA A 186 30.58 -36.45 -9.66
C ALA A 186 30.76 -34.94 -9.89
N VAL A 187 30.26 -34.39 -11.00
CA VAL A 187 30.24 -32.94 -11.25
C VAL A 187 29.16 -32.27 -10.41
N LEU A 188 27.94 -32.82 -10.35
CA LEU A 188 26.86 -32.31 -9.51
C LEU A 188 27.19 -32.37 -8.01
N ASP A 189 27.82 -33.46 -7.57
CA ASP A 189 28.26 -33.70 -6.18
C ASP A 189 29.34 -32.71 -5.72
N SER A 190 29.92 -31.93 -6.64
CA SER A 190 30.77 -30.79 -6.25
C SER A 190 29.99 -29.71 -5.52
N GLY A 191 28.67 -29.61 -5.73
CA GLY A 191 27.80 -28.55 -5.23
C GLY A 191 28.04 -27.17 -5.86
N ASP A 192 28.95 -27.08 -6.85
CA ASP A 192 29.33 -25.81 -7.48
C ASP A 192 28.50 -25.52 -8.77
N VAL A 193 27.59 -26.40 -9.20
CA VAL A 193 26.82 -26.22 -10.45
C VAL A 193 25.65 -25.26 -10.26
N GLU A 194 25.68 -24.13 -10.97
CA GLU A 194 24.70 -23.05 -10.88
C GLU A 194 23.68 -23.10 -12.04
N LEU A 195 24.10 -23.61 -13.20
CA LEU A 195 23.27 -23.75 -14.40
C LEU A 195 23.41 -25.17 -14.94
N PHE A 196 22.29 -25.84 -15.18
CA PHE A 196 22.28 -27.20 -15.73
C PHE A 196 21.39 -27.31 -16.98
N GLY A 197 22.02 -27.32 -18.16
CA GLY A 197 21.32 -27.54 -19.43
C GLY A 197 21.27 -29.00 -19.88
N MET A 198 20.14 -29.38 -20.46
CA MET A 198 19.88 -30.72 -20.99
C MET A 198 19.34 -30.63 -22.43
N THR A 199 19.81 -31.46 -23.35
CA THR A 199 19.26 -31.48 -24.72
C THR A 199 18.08 -32.45 -24.85
N TYR A 200 17.00 -32.02 -25.51
CA TYR A 200 15.87 -32.90 -25.80
C TYR A 200 16.18 -33.97 -26.84
N SER A 201 15.56 -35.14 -26.74
CA SER A 201 15.57 -36.19 -27.76
C SER A 201 14.18 -36.81 -27.88
N ALA A 202 13.69 -36.91 -29.11
CA ALA A 202 12.40 -37.51 -29.42
C ALA A 202 12.35 -39.03 -29.12
N ALA A 203 13.49 -39.71 -29.06
CA ALA A 203 13.57 -41.11 -28.65
C ALA A 203 13.34 -41.30 -27.14
N TYR A 204 13.53 -40.25 -26.34
CA TYR A 204 13.33 -40.23 -24.89
C TYR A 204 12.41 -39.09 -24.45
N PRO A 205 11.14 -39.07 -24.88
CA PRO A 205 10.23 -37.93 -24.69
C PRO A 205 9.66 -37.83 -23.26
N SER A 206 10.15 -38.66 -22.33
CA SER A 206 9.61 -38.72 -20.96
C SER A 206 10.32 -37.74 -20.04
N VAL A 207 9.54 -36.98 -19.26
CA VAL A 207 10.04 -36.09 -18.20
C VAL A 207 10.87 -36.83 -17.13
N ILE A 208 10.74 -38.15 -16.98
CA ILE A 208 11.40 -38.91 -15.91
C ILE A 208 12.94 -38.80 -15.98
N GLY A 209 13.52 -38.73 -17.18
CA GLY A 209 14.98 -38.56 -17.33
C GLY A 209 15.44 -37.24 -16.73
N TYR A 210 14.77 -36.16 -17.09
CA TYR A 210 15.02 -34.79 -16.60
C TYR A 210 14.79 -34.71 -15.09
N GLN A 211 13.64 -35.22 -14.62
CA GLN A 211 13.26 -35.21 -13.21
C GLN A 211 14.34 -35.86 -12.30
N ARG A 212 15.00 -36.93 -12.76
CA ARG A 212 16.05 -37.60 -11.98
C ARG A 212 17.29 -36.73 -11.82
N TRP A 213 17.72 -36.07 -12.90
CA TRP A 213 18.84 -35.14 -12.87
C TRP A 213 18.53 -33.90 -12.03
N VAL A 214 17.34 -33.34 -12.19
CA VAL A 214 16.86 -32.19 -11.38
C VAL A 214 16.87 -32.53 -9.89
N ASN A 215 16.28 -33.66 -9.49
CA ASN A 215 16.31 -34.09 -8.09
C ASN A 215 17.74 -34.25 -7.55
N HIS A 216 18.65 -34.82 -8.34
CA HIS A 216 20.03 -35.02 -7.91
C HIS A 216 20.77 -33.69 -7.77
N ALA A 217 20.63 -32.80 -8.77
CA ALA A 217 21.25 -31.48 -8.78
C ALA A 217 20.77 -30.63 -7.59
N LEU A 218 19.45 -30.51 -7.40
CA LEU A 218 18.85 -29.74 -6.29
C LEU A 218 19.21 -30.27 -4.91
N ALA A 219 19.51 -31.57 -4.79
CA ALA A 219 19.99 -32.15 -3.54
C ALA A 219 21.44 -31.72 -3.19
N GLN A 220 22.24 -31.33 -4.18
CA GLN A 220 23.62 -30.86 -3.99
C GLN A 220 23.71 -29.32 -3.96
N ASN A 221 22.93 -28.65 -4.82
CA ASN A 221 22.79 -27.20 -4.85
C ASN A 221 21.31 -26.83 -5.12
N PRO A 222 20.57 -26.33 -4.11
CA PRO A 222 19.15 -25.99 -4.26
C PRO A 222 18.92 -24.78 -5.18
N ASP A 223 19.95 -23.99 -5.46
CA ASP A 223 19.88 -22.79 -6.31
C ASP A 223 20.20 -23.08 -7.78
N THR A 224 20.38 -24.35 -8.17
CA THR A 224 20.65 -24.72 -9.56
C THR A 224 19.46 -24.38 -10.46
N ARG A 225 19.74 -23.70 -11.57
CA ARG A 225 18.79 -23.34 -12.63
C ARG A 225 18.86 -24.32 -13.78
N PHE A 226 17.77 -24.52 -14.53
CA PHE A 226 17.70 -25.55 -15.55
C PHE A 226 17.18 -25.02 -16.89
N PHE A 227 17.71 -25.55 -17.98
CA PHE A 227 17.04 -25.40 -19.27
C PHE A 227 17.08 -26.67 -20.11
N ILE A 228 16.14 -26.73 -21.05
CA ILE A 228 16.06 -27.78 -22.06
C ILE A 228 16.34 -27.18 -23.44
N SER A 229 17.44 -27.60 -24.06
CA SER A 229 17.73 -27.20 -25.44
C SER A 229 16.82 -27.94 -26.42
N VAL A 230 16.18 -27.19 -27.33
CA VAL A 230 15.30 -27.70 -28.39
C VAL A 230 16.13 -27.88 -29.67
N PRO A 231 16.57 -29.11 -30.01
CA PRO A 231 17.36 -29.35 -31.21
C PRO A 231 16.48 -29.42 -32.47
N TRP A 232 17.12 -29.57 -33.62
CA TRP A 232 16.49 -30.03 -34.87
C TRP A 232 16.60 -31.55 -35.03
N ASP A 233 15.87 -32.12 -35.98
CA ASP A 233 15.88 -33.56 -36.26
C ASP A 233 17.12 -34.00 -37.06
N ASP A 234 17.47 -35.28 -36.93
CA ASP A 234 18.57 -35.90 -37.67
C ASP A 234 18.20 -35.98 -39.17
N ASP A 235 19.18 -35.82 -40.07
CA ASP A 235 19.01 -35.84 -41.54
C ASP A 235 18.33 -34.61 -42.20
N PRO A 236 18.91 -33.40 -42.04
CA PRO A 236 18.41 -32.19 -42.70
C PRO A 236 18.46 -32.23 -44.24
N ALA A 237 19.26 -33.13 -44.85
CA ALA A 237 19.31 -33.26 -46.32
C ALA A 237 18.17 -34.11 -46.89
N GLY A 238 17.53 -34.93 -46.06
CA GLY A 238 16.41 -35.80 -46.43
C GLY A 238 15.06 -35.09 -46.48
N THR A 239 14.98 -33.87 -45.96
CA THR A 239 13.73 -33.11 -45.77
C THR A 239 13.72 -31.86 -46.65
N SER A 240 12.54 -31.26 -46.85
CA SER A 240 12.45 -29.90 -47.41
C SER A 240 12.48 -28.88 -46.28
N ALA A 241 12.82 -27.62 -46.54
CA ALA A 241 12.82 -26.57 -45.51
C ALA A 241 11.46 -26.45 -44.78
N THR A 242 10.35 -26.67 -45.48
CA THR A 242 9.00 -26.71 -44.86
C THR A 242 8.78 -27.92 -43.97
N GLN A 243 9.26 -29.09 -44.38
CA GLN A 243 9.14 -30.31 -43.57
C GLN A 243 10.03 -30.21 -42.32
N PHE A 244 11.24 -29.70 -42.49
CA PHE A 244 12.20 -29.46 -41.41
C PHE A 244 11.64 -28.48 -40.35
N GLU A 245 10.96 -27.41 -40.78
CA GLU A 245 10.25 -26.52 -39.86
C GLU A 245 9.14 -27.23 -39.08
N ALA A 246 8.30 -28.01 -39.76
CA ALA A 246 7.19 -28.72 -39.10
C ALA A 246 7.68 -29.76 -38.09
N GLU A 247 8.81 -30.42 -38.37
CA GLU A 247 9.46 -31.36 -37.45
C GLU A 247 10.06 -30.65 -36.23
N TYR A 248 10.66 -29.48 -36.43
CA TYR A 248 11.11 -28.62 -35.33
C TYR A 248 9.94 -28.13 -34.46
N GLU A 249 8.85 -27.62 -35.04
CA GLU A 249 7.67 -27.14 -34.29
C GLU A 249 7.05 -28.25 -33.43
N ALA A 250 7.05 -29.50 -33.92
CA ALA A 250 6.61 -30.65 -33.14
C ALA A 250 7.56 -30.97 -31.97
N THR A 251 8.86 -30.77 -32.16
CA THR A 251 9.90 -30.94 -31.14
C THR A 251 9.80 -29.86 -30.07
N GLU A 252 9.63 -28.60 -30.47
CA GLU A 252 9.43 -27.44 -29.59
C GLU A 252 8.22 -27.63 -28.69
N ALA A 253 7.07 -28.01 -29.28
CA ALA A 253 5.86 -28.31 -28.51
C ALA A 253 6.06 -29.45 -27.48
N ALA A 254 6.87 -30.47 -27.83
CA ALA A 254 7.17 -31.56 -26.90
C ALA A 254 8.09 -31.12 -25.76
N VAL A 255 9.03 -30.21 -26.02
CA VAL A 255 9.90 -29.64 -24.97
C VAL A 255 9.12 -28.75 -24.02
N HIS A 256 8.25 -27.87 -24.54
CA HIS A 256 7.41 -27.01 -23.70
C HIS A 256 6.57 -27.85 -22.72
N ALA A 257 5.96 -28.93 -23.22
CA ALA A 257 5.21 -29.86 -22.38
C ALA A 257 6.07 -30.55 -21.29
N ILE A 258 7.38 -30.72 -21.50
CA ILE A 258 8.30 -31.24 -20.47
C ILE A 258 8.66 -30.15 -19.47
N VAL A 259 8.94 -28.93 -19.93
CA VAL A 259 9.20 -27.76 -19.07
C VAL A 259 8.01 -27.53 -18.13
N ASP A 260 6.78 -27.53 -18.64
CA ASP A 260 5.55 -27.40 -17.84
C ASP A 260 5.46 -28.48 -16.76
N GLN A 261 5.69 -29.74 -17.15
CA GLN A 261 5.68 -30.86 -16.20
C GLN A 261 6.79 -30.77 -15.14
N LEU A 262 7.90 -30.08 -15.41
CA LEU A 262 8.96 -29.84 -14.44
C LEU A 262 8.61 -28.68 -13.51
N ARG A 263 8.11 -27.56 -14.05
CA ARG A 263 7.58 -26.42 -13.27
C ARG A 263 6.49 -26.89 -12.29
N ASP A 264 5.55 -27.72 -12.75
CA ASP A 264 4.52 -28.34 -11.91
C ASP A 264 5.08 -29.19 -10.76
N LYS A 265 6.21 -29.87 -11.01
CA LYS A 265 6.81 -30.82 -10.05
C LYS A 265 7.75 -30.15 -9.06
N PHE A 266 8.34 -29.02 -9.44
CA PHE A 266 9.38 -28.33 -8.71
C PHE A 266 9.04 -26.82 -8.66
N PRO A 267 8.00 -26.43 -7.92
CA PRO A 267 7.60 -25.04 -7.81
C PRO A 267 8.74 -24.19 -7.21
N GLY A 268 8.99 -23.02 -7.79
CA GLY A 268 10.06 -22.10 -7.37
C GLY A 268 11.46 -22.46 -7.89
N VAL A 269 11.56 -23.43 -8.81
CA VAL A 269 12.81 -23.76 -9.52
C VAL A 269 12.72 -23.26 -10.95
N ASP A 270 13.77 -22.57 -11.40
CA ASP A 270 13.84 -21.97 -12.72
C ASP A 270 14.03 -23.03 -13.83
N PHE A 271 13.04 -23.15 -14.73
CA PHE A 271 13.08 -23.98 -15.93
C PHE A 271 12.73 -23.18 -17.18
N TYR A 272 13.56 -23.27 -18.21
CA TYR A 272 13.27 -22.66 -19.51
C TYR A 272 13.70 -23.55 -20.69
N ALA A 273 13.30 -23.17 -21.90
CA ALA A 273 13.65 -23.80 -23.17
C ALA A 273 14.61 -22.91 -23.98
N VAL A 274 15.54 -23.52 -24.71
CA VAL A 274 16.46 -22.78 -25.59
C VAL A 274 16.27 -23.21 -27.04
N PRO A 275 15.71 -22.36 -27.92
CA PRO A 275 15.21 -22.72 -29.26
C PRO A 275 16.31 -22.75 -30.32
N VAL A 276 17.41 -23.47 -30.06
CA VAL A 276 18.55 -23.48 -30.98
C VAL A 276 18.23 -24.08 -32.35
N GLY A 277 17.28 -25.01 -32.43
CA GLY A 277 16.78 -25.53 -33.71
C GLY A 277 16.03 -24.51 -34.56
N ARG A 278 15.46 -23.46 -33.96
CA ARG A 278 14.83 -22.38 -34.73
C ARG A 278 15.86 -21.61 -35.57
N ALA A 279 17.10 -21.49 -35.09
CA ALA A 279 18.20 -20.93 -35.88
C ALA A 279 18.50 -21.76 -37.12
N ALA A 280 18.50 -23.09 -37.00
CA ALA A 280 18.68 -24.00 -38.13
C ALA A 280 17.53 -23.86 -39.14
N VAL A 281 16.28 -23.75 -38.68
CA VAL A 281 15.10 -23.54 -39.53
C VAL A 281 15.21 -22.24 -40.33
N GLU A 282 15.55 -21.12 -39.67
CA GLU A 282 15.62 -19.81 -40.31
C GLU A 282 16.72 -19.77 -41.38
N LEU A 283 17.91 -20.32 -41.07
CA LEU A 283 19.00 -20.39 -42.03
C LEU A 283 18.71 -21.35 -43.19
N TYR A 284 18.01 -22.47 -42.93
CA TYR A 284 17.64 -23.40 -43.99
C TYR A 284 16.62 -22.76 -44.95
N LYS A 285 15.60 -22.05 -44.44
CA LYS A 285 14.68 -21.28 -45.29
C LYS A 285 15.42 -20.28 -46.19
N ARG A 286 16.41 -19.57 -45.64
CA ARG A 286 17.22 -18.61 -46.42
C ARG A 286 18.09 -19.31 -47.46
N TYR A 287 18.68 -20.45 -47.12
CA TYR A 287 19.42 -21.25 -48.08
C TYR A 287 18.52 -21.71 -49.24
N ASP A 288 17.32 -22.22 -48.96
CA ASP A 288 16.36 -22.67 -49.98
C ASP A 288 15.89 -21.51 -50.88
N ASN A 289 15.78 -20.30 -50.30
CA ASN A 289 15.48 -19.07 -51.02
C ASN A 289 16.69 -18.46 -51.76
N ASN A 290 17.90 -19.02 -51.65
CA ASN A 290 19.17 -18.47 -52.16
C ASN A 290 19.57 -17.11 -51.54
N ASP A 291 19.16 -16.86 -50.30
CA ASP A 291 19.40 -15.62 -49.54
C ASP A 291 20.49 -15.77 -48.46
N LEU A 292 21.34 -16.81 -48.57
CA LEU A 292 22.42 -17.11 -47.62
C LEU A 292 23.80 -17.11 -48.33
N PRO A 293 24.39 -15.92 -48.62
CA PRO A 293 25.58 -15.79 -49.46
C PRO A 293 26.85 -16.47 -48.91
N ASP A 294 26.92 -16.69 -47.60
CA ASP A 294 28.05 -17.33 -46.93
C ASP A 294 27.98 -18.87 -46.96
N VAL A 295 26.86 -19.45 -47.44
CA VAL A 295 26.64 -20.89 -47.54
C VAL A 295 26.43 -21.30 -48.99
N SER A 296 27.20 -22.29 -49.45
CA SER A 296 27.19 -22.80 -50.83
C SER A 296 26.60 -24.20 -50.98
N ALA A 297 26.36 -24.90 -49.86
CA ALA A 297 25.76 -26.23 -49.83
C ALA A 297 24.93 -26.42 -48.56
N LEU A 298 23.89 -27.24 -48.62
CA LEU A 298 23.11 -27.60 -47.43
C LEU A 298 23.93 -28.48 -46.48
N VAL A 299 24.56 -29.52 -47.03
CA VAL A 299 25.44 -30.46 -46.32
C VAL A 299 26.80 -30.50 -46.99
N GLY A 300 27.88 -30.38 -46.22
CA GLY A 300 29.24 -30.41 -46.77
C GLY A 300 30.31 -29.92 -45.79
N SER A 301 31.35 -29.28 -46.31
CA SER A 301 32.41 -28.71 -45.46
C SER A 301 31.82 -27.64 -44.51
N PRO A 302 32.05 -27.72 -43.18
CA PRO A 302 31.50 -26.77 -42.19
C PRO A 302 31.70 -25.29 -42.55
N ALA A 303 32.85 -24.94 -43.13
CA ALA A 303 33.17 -23.58 -43.56
C ALA A 303 32.29 -23.00 -44.70
N THR A 304 31.52 -23.84 -45.39
CA THR A 304 30.76 -23.45 -46.59
C THR A 304 29.39 -24.10 -46.70
N ALA A 305 29.01 -24.91 -45.71
CA ALA A 305 27.75 -25.63 -45.66
C ALA A 305 26.95 -25.25 -44.41
N LEU A 306 25.62 -25.32 -44.49
CA LEU A 306 24.76 -25.05 -43.33
C LEU A 306 24.91 -26.14 -42.27
N PHE A 307 25.01 -27.39 -42.72
CA PHE A 307 25.28 -28.57 -41.90
C PHE A 307 26.60 -29.22 -42.34
N GLY A 308 27.44 -29.58 -41.38
CA GLY A 308 28.76 -30.19 -41.57
C GLY A 308 28.71 -31.66 -42.01
N ASP A 309 27.60 -32.36 -41.76
CA ASP A 309 27.37 -33.72 -42.20
C ASP A 309 25.88 -34.04 -42.41
N ALA A 310 25.59 -35.26 -42.85
CA ALA A 310 24.23 -35.72 -43.08
C ALA A 310 23.47 -36.04 -41.78
N GLN A 311 24.14 -36.04 -40.63
CA GLN A 311 23.53 -36.26 -39.32
C GLN A 311 23.02 -34.93 -38.75
N GLY A 312 23.36 -33.81 -39.37
CA GLY A 312 22.89 -32.50 -38.98
C GLY A 312 23.86 -31.77 -38.05
N ALA A 313 25.12 -32.18 -37.94
CA ALA A 313 26.12 -31.40 -37.22
C ALA A 313 26.17 -29.96 -37.79
N PRO A 314 26.23 -28.91 -36.96
CA PRO A 314 26.15 -27.53 -37.45
C PRO A 314 27.41 -27.15 -38.25
N GLY A 315 27.22 -26.46 -39.37
CA GLY A 315 28.30 -25.74 -40.06
C GLY A 315 28.67 -24.44 -39.34
N ASP A 316 29.77 -23.79 -39.74
CA ASP A 316 30.37 -22.69 -38.98
C ASP A 316 29.40 -21.51 -38.78
N LEU A 317 28.58 -21.19 -39.79
CA LEU A 317 27.58 -20.11 -39.71
C LEU A 317 26.43 -20.46 -38.76
N LEU A 318 25.95 -21.72 -38.77
CA LEU A 318 24.90 -22.18 -37.86
C LEU A 318 25.43 -22.27 -36.42
N ALA A 319 26.68 -22.72 -36.25
CA ALA A 319 27.35 -22.73 -34.95
C ALA A 319 27.40 -21.32 -34.34
N ALA A 320 27.88 -20.32 -35.11
CA ALA A 320 27.97 -18.94 -34.65
C ALA A 320 26.60 -18.30 -34.34
N MET A 321 25.55 -18.62 -35.11
CA MET A 321 24.20 -18.14 -34.81
C MET A 321 23.61 -18.82 -33.57
N GLY A 322 23.84 -20.12 -33.40
CA GLY A 322 23.38 -20.87 -32.23
C GLY A 322 24.09 -20.45 -30.93
N GLU A 323 25.38 -20.10 -30.99
CA GLU A 323 26.11 -19.49 -29.88
C GLU A 323 25.44 -18.18 -29.41
N LEU A 324 24.99 -17.34 -30.34
CA LEU A 324 24.29 -16.09 -30.01
C LEU A 324 22.90 -16.35 -29.40
N VAL A 325 22.16 -17.34 -29.89
CA VAL A 325 20.87 -17.75 -29.32
C VAL A 325 21.04 -18.25 -27.89
N TRP A 326 22.03 -19.13 -27.64
CA TRP A 326 22.35 -19.60 -26.28
C TRP A 326 22.82 -18.46 -25.38
N PHE A 327 23.67 -17.59 -25.90
CA PHE A 327 24.19 -16.46 -25.14
C PHE A 327 23.07 -15.50 -24.74
N ALA A 328 22.17 -15.16 -25.66
CA ALA A 328 21.01 -14.34 -25.38
C ALA A 328 20.08 -15.01 -24.36
N ALA A 329 19.75 -16.30 -24.53
CA ALA A 329 18.85 -17.02 -23.63
C ALA A 329 19.41 -17.23 -22.21
N ILE A 330 20.73 -17.42 -22.07
CA ILE A 330 21.35 -17.73 -20.76
C ILE A 330 21.70 -16.46 -19.96
N TYR A 331 22.11 -15.39 -20.64
CA TYR A 331 22.59 -14.15 -20.00
C TYR A 331 21.65 -12.96 -20.18
N ASP A 332 20.50 -13.16 -20.83
CA ASP A 332 19.52 -12.12 -21.15
C ASP A 332 20.15 -10.89 -21.83
N ILE A 333 20.90 -11.14 -22.91
CA ILE A 333 21.63 -10.10 -23.65
C ILE A 333 20.91 -9.70 -24.92
N ALA A 334 20.58 -8.41 -25.00
CA ALA A 334 20.10 -7.78 -26.21
C ALA A 334 21.19 -7.76 -27.31
N LEU A 335 21.04 -8.64 -28.30
CA LEU A 335 22.05 -8.89 -29.35
C LEU A 335 22.27 -7.69 -30.30
N ASP A 336 21.34 -6.75 -30.36
CA ASP A 336 21.46 -5.50 -31.12
C ASP A 336 22.55 -4.58 -30.54
N SER A 337 22.69 -4.58 -29.21
CA SER A 337 23.69 -3.83 -28.46
C SER A 337 25.02 -4.59 -28.29
N TYR A 338 25.01 -5.91 -28.53
CA TYR A 338 26.17 -6.78 -28.34
C TYR A 338 27.30 -6.48 -29.35
N ALA A 339 28.48 -6.10 -28.86
CA ALA A 339 29.65 -5.71 -29.66
C ALA A 339 30.43 -6.92 -30.24
N TYR A 340 29.72 -7.84 -30.90
CA TYR A 340 30.28 -8.99 -31.62
C TYR A 340 30.12 -8.84 -33.13
N ASP A 341 31.20 -9.14 -33.87
CA ASP A 341 31.20 -9.21 -35.33
C ASP A 341 31.83 -10.55 -35.76
N PRO A 342 31.01 -11.52 -36.22
CA PRO A 342 31.47 -12.83 -36.64
C PRO A 342 32.09 -12.82 -38.06
N GLY A 343 32.02 -11.70 -38.79
CA GLY A 343 32.64 -11.56 -40.11
C GLY A 343 31.89 -12.23 -41.28
N TYR A 344 30.63 -12.62 -41.09
CA TYR A 344 29.76 -13.12 -42.16
C TYR A 344 29.08 -11.98 -42.92
N SER A 345 28.76 -12.20 -44.20
CA SER A 345 27.99 -11.25 -45.00
C SER A 345 26.52 -11.22 -44.58
N THR A 346 26.00 -12.35 -44.09
CA THR A 346 24.70 -12.50 -43.45
C THR A 346 24.74 -11.93 -42.03
N ASP A 347 23.77 -11.07 -41.70
CA ASP A 347 23.62 -10.48 -40.38
C ASP A 347 23.04 -11.49 -39.37
N ILE A 348 23.88 -12.41 -38.92
CA ILE A 348 23.45 -13.47 -38.01
C ILE A 348 23.05 -12.96 -36.62
N LYS A 349 23.45 -11.74 -36.23
CA LYS A 349 22.98 -11.13 -34.98
C LYS A 349 21.52 -10.70 -35.09
N ALA A 350 21.14 -10.04 -36.19
CA ALA A 350 19.75 -9.69 -36.43
C ALA A 350 18.87 -10.93 -36.60
N LEU A 351 19.39 -12.01 -37.20
CA LEU A 351 18.67 -13.28 -37.29
C LEU A 351 18.52 -13.95 -35.93
N ALA A 352 19.57 -13.98 -35.11
CA ALA A 352 19.50 -14.55 -33.77
C ALA A 352 18.54 -13.76 -32.88
N ALA A 353 18.57 -12.41 -32.95
CA ALA A 353 17.59 -11.56 -32.29
C ALA A 353 16.16 -11.88 -32.75
N GLY A 354 15.94 -11.99 -34.07
CA GLY A 354 14.63 -12.36 -34.61
C GLY A 354 14.16 -13.77 -34.23
N VAL A 355 15.08 -14.71 -33.97
CA VAL A 355 14.74 -16.04 -33.41
C VAL A 355 14.29 -15.90 -31.96
N MET A 356 14.99 -15.10 -31.15
CA MET A 356 14.61 -14.84 -29.76
C MET A 356 13.28 -14.07 -29.67
N ASP A 357 13.06 -13.07 -30.54
CA ASP A 357 11.81 -12.30 -30.62
C ASP A 357 10.59 -13.15 -31.03
N ALA A 358 10.82 -14.16 -31.86
CA ALA A 358 9.76 -15.01 -32.41
C ALA A 358 9.44 -16.22 -31.54
N HIS A 359 10.34 -16.60 -30.63
CA HIS A 359 10.08 -17.67 -29.68
C HIS A 359 9.45 -17.10 -28.41
N ASP A 360 8.56 -17.87 -27.81
CA ASP A 360 7.75 -17.46 -26.67
C ASP A 360 8.65 -16.98 -25.51
N PRO A 361 8.60 -15.69 -25.13
CA PRO A 361 9.48 -15.13 -24.11
C PRO A 361 9.35 -15.87 -22.77
N ALA A 362 8.17 -16.40 -22.43
CA ALA A 362 7.94 -17.16 -21.20
C ALA A 362 8.62 -18.55 -21.20
N TYR A 363 9.04 -19.05 -22.36
CA TYR A 363 9.83 -20.27 -22.49
C TYR A 363 11.28 -19.99 -22.83
N ASN A 364 11.65 -18.79 -23.29
CA ASN A 364 13.05 -18.38 -23.51
C ASN A 364 13.71 -17.80 -22.26
N ALA A 365 12.91 -17.16 -21.41
CA ALA A 365 13.40 -16.53 -20.21
C ALA A 365 13.41 -17.57 -19.09
N PRO A 366 14.48 -17.63 -18.29
CA PRO A 366 14.34 -18.15 -16.94
C PRO A 366 13.21 -17.39 -16.23
N ASP A 367 12.35 -18.07 -15.47
CA ASP A 367 11.09 -17.51 -14.94
C ASP A 367 11.29 -16.10 -14.34
N GLU A 368 11.05 -15.08 -15.17
CA GLU A 368 10.83 -13.68 -14.83
C GLU A 368 9.70 -13.18 -15.75
N VAL A 369 8.40 -13.04 -15.43
CA VAL A 369 7.40 -13.45 -14.41
C VAL A 369 6.03 -13.10 -15.11
N ASP A 370 4.88 -13.75 -14.80
CA ASP A 370 3.53 -13.09 -14.67
C ASP A 370 2.48 -14.04 -14.06
N VAL A 371 2.21 -13.86 -12.77
CA VAL A 371 1.14 -14.57 -12.05
C VAL A 371 0.17 -13.64 -11.33
N ASP A 372 0.40 -12.32 -11.33
CA ASP A 372 -0.33 -11.42 -10.43
C ASP A 372 -0.06 -9.92 -10.68
N SER A 373 0.21 -9.48 -11.93
CA SER A 373 0.32 -8.08 -12.44
C SER A 373 1.74 -7.55 -12.74
N ASP A 374 2.46 -8.15 -13.69
CA ASP A 374 3.85 -7.72 -13.89
C ASP A 374 4.38 -7.56 -15.35
N GLY A 375 3.64 -7.98 -16.39
CA GLY A 375 3.86 -7.49 -17.75
C GLY A 375 4.72 -8.33 -18.70
N ASP A 376 4.48 -9.64 -18.80
CA ASP A 376 5.11 -10.53 -19.80
C ASP A 376 4.33 -10.70 -21.12
N GLY A 377 3.06 -10.29 -21.19
CA GLY A 377 2.31 -10.20 -22.45
C GLY A 377 1.67 -11.49 -22.98
N ILE A 378 1.40 -12.50 -22.15
CA ILE A 378 0.60 -13.69 -22.57
C ILE A 378 -0.65 -13.89 -21.68
N VAL A 379 -1.80 -14.16 -22.32
CA VAL A 379 -3.11 -14.33 -21.65
C VAL A 379 -3.34 -15.78 -21.21
N ASP A 380 -3.37 -16.00 -19.90
CA ASP A 380 -3.81 -17.23 -19.25
C ASP A 380 -5.32 -17.16 -18.86
N ARG A 381 -5.98 -18.32 -18.69
CA ARG A 381 -7.44 -18.44 -18.46
C ARG A 381 -7.82 -18.68 -17.00
N HIS A 382 -6.93 -18.47 -16.04
CA HIS A 382 -7.20 -18.73 -14.62
C HIS A 382 -7.34 -17.49 -13.74
N ASP A 383 -7.28 -16.28 -14.30
CA ASP A 383 -7.50 -15.06 -13.53
C ASP A 383 -8.99 -14.86 -13.15
N PRO A 384 -9.35 -14.83 -11.84
CA PRO A 384 -10.64 -14.34 -11.38
C PRO A 384 -10.71 -12.79 -11.42
N ASN A 385 -9.97 -12.11 -12.29
CA ASN A 385 -10.07 -10.66 -12.43
C ASN A 385 -9.78 -10.16 -13.87
N PRO A 386 -10.80 -10.06 -14.74
CA PRO A 386 -10.65 -9.68 -16.15
C PRO A 386 -10.14 -8.24 -16.38
N LEU A 387 -9.89 -7.46 -15.32
CA LEU A 387 -9.40 -6.07 -15.39
C LEU A 387 -7.94 -5.90 -14.95
N GLY A 388 -7.29 -6.93 -14.37
CA GLY A 388 -5.90 -6.83 -13.88
C GLY A 388 -5.70 -5.78 -12.78
N ARG A 389 -6.72 -5.54 -11.96
CA ARG A 389 -6.72 -4.53 -10.88
C ARG A 389 -6.74 -5.22 -9.52
N PRO A 390 -6.03 -4.73 -8.49
CA PRO A 390 -6.00 -5.42 -7.21
C PRO A 390 -7.37 -5.39 -6.51
N ASN A 391 -7.66 -6.40 -5.71
CA ASN A 391 -8.77 -6.33 -4.75
C ASN A 391 -8.42 -5.35 -3.62
N ILE A 392 -9.43 -4.83 -2.91
CA ILE A 392 -9.21 -3.88 -1.83
C ILE A 392 -10.00 -4.32 -0.59
N LEU A 393 -9.30 -4.58 0.52
CA LEU A 393 -9.87 -4.84 1.84
C LEU A 393 -9.54 -3.69 2.78
N MET A 394 -10.56 -2.93 3.19
CA MET A 394 -10.45 -1.79 4.10
C MET A 394 -11.01 -2.13 5.47
N ILE A 395 -10.13 -2.35 6.44
CA ILE A 395 -10.46 -2.68 7.82
C ILE A 395 -10.32 -1.43 8.68
N MET A 396 -11.39 -1.05 9.37
CA MET A 396 -11.36 0.03 10.36
C MET A 396 -11.69 -0.49 11.75
N VAL A 397 -10.92 -0.04 12.74
CA VAL A 397 -11.11 -0.33 14.16
C VAL A 397 -11.51 0.96 14.91
N ASP A 398 -12.45 0.89 15.83
CA ASP A 398 -13.10 2.05 16.48
C ASP A 398 -12.53 2.28 17.88
N ASP A 399 -11.90 3.43 18.11
CA ASP A 399 -11.17 3.80 19.34
C ASP A 399 -9.87 3.01 19.62
N LEU A 400 -9.24 2.42 18.59
CA LEU A 400 -7.94 1.76 18.75
C LEU A 400 -6.83 2.81 18.94
N GLY A 401 -6.26 2.86 20.13
CA GLY A 401 -5.20 3.79 20.48
C GLY A 401 -3.84 3.39 19.89
N PHE A 402 -2.94 4.35 19.73
CA PHE A 402 -1.62 4.09 19.15
C PHE A 402 -0.79 3.08 19.95
N ASN A 403 -0.96 3.06 21.29
CA ASN A 403 -0.28 2.16 22.22
C ASN A 403 -0.99 0.81 22.41
N ASP A 404 -2.12 0.57 21.74
CA ASP A 404 -2.79 -0.73 21.83
C ASP A 404 -2.10 -1.81 20.99
N LEU A 405 -1.25 -1.42 20.04
CA LEU A 405 -0.43 -2.33 19.26
C LEU A 405 1.00 -2.38 19.80
N ALA A 406 1.49 -3.59 20.10
CA ALA A 406 2.83 -3.75 20.66
C ALA A 406 3.90 -3.29 19.66
N ILE A 407 3.72 -3.49 18.36
CA ILE A 407 4.65 -3.05 17.30
C ILE A 407 4.89 -1.53 17.29
N ASN A 408 3.97 -0.73 17.85
CA ASN A 408 4.09 0.72 17.85
C ASN A 408 5.00 1.26 18.96
N ASN A 409 4.91 0.72 20.19
CA ASN A 409 5.62 1.25 21.36
C ASN A 409 6.15 0.19 22.34
N GLY A 410 6.10 -1.09 21.99
CA GLY A 410 6.51 -2.20 22.86
C GLY A 410 5.58 -2.41 24.05
N ASN A 411 4.27 -2.13 23.91
CA ASN A 411 3.30 -2.43 24.96
C ASN A 411 3.21 -3.95 25.17
N THR A 412 3.54 -4.43 26.37
CA THR A 412 3.50 -5.86 26.74
C THR A 412 2.26 -6.24 27.54
N GLU A 413 1.30 -5.32 27.73
CA GLU A 413 0.07 -5.58 28.48
C GLU A 413 -1.08 -6.13 27.62
N ILE A 414 -0.98 -6.01 26.29
CA ILE A 414 -1.94 -6.55 25.31
C ILE A 414 -1.18 -7.39 24.29
N ASP A 415 -1.66 -8.60 24.02
CA ASP A 415 -1.14 -9.42 22.94
C ASP A 415 -1.91 -9.11 21.64
N THR A 416 -1.21 -8.59 20.63
CA THR A 416 -1.74 -8.33 19.27
C THR A 416 -0.90 -9.01 18.16
N PRO A 417 -0.66 -10.33 18.24
CA PRO A 417 0.28 -11.00 17.35
C PRO A 417 -0.09 -10.93 15.87
N ASN A 418 -1.38 -10.93 15.52
CA ASN A 418 -1.80 -10.92 14.12
C ASN A 418 -1.59 -9.55 13.48
N LEU A 419 -1.95 -8.47 14.19
CA LEU A 419 -1.74 -7.10 13.74
C LEU A 419 -0.25 -6.72 13.75
N ASP A 420 0.52 -7.22 14.73
CA ASP A 420 1.96 -7.00 14.78
C ASP A 420 2.67 -7.73 13.63
N GLN A 421 2.23 -8.94 13.28
CA GLN A 421 2.73 -9.68 12.12
C GLN A 421 2.32 -8.99 10.81
N PHE A 422 1.05 -8.59 10.68
CA PHE A 422 0.56 -7.83 9.52
C PHE A 422 1.33 -6.52 9.30
N ALA A 423 1.70 -5.83 10.39
CA ALA A 423 2.54 -4.64 10.34
C ALA A 423 3.99 -4.93 9.86
N GLN A 424 4.52 -6.12 10.15
CA GLN A 424 5.85 -6.56 9.69
C GLN A 424 5.82 -7.01 8.24
N ASP A 425 4.73 -7.65 7.80
CA ASP A 425 4.56 -8.15 6.44
C ASP A 425 4.08 -7.06 5.46
N GLY A 426 3.66 -5.90 5.98
CA GLY A 426 3.22 -4.75 5.20
C GLY A 426 4.04 -3.50 5.49
N VAL A 427 3.37 -2.36 5.43
CA VAL A 427 3.90 -1.03 5.71
C VAL A 427 3.26 -0.50 6.98
N ARG A 428 4.09 -0.17 7.97
CA ARG A 428 3.64 0.45 9.22
C ARG A 428 3.86 1.96 9.19
N PHE A 429 2.79 2.73 9.40
CA PHE A 429 2.85 4.19 9.40
C PHE A 429 2.99 4.72 10.82
N THR A 430 4.02 5.52 11.06
CA THR A 430 4.29 6.05 12.41
C THR A 430 3.70 7.44 12.63
N ARG A 431 3.35 8.17 11.57
CA ARG A 431 2.80 9.55 11.61
C ARG A 431 1.50 9.67 10.80
N HIS A 432 0.61 8.71 10.96
CA HIS A 432 -0.74 8.78 10.43
C HIS A 432 -1.66 9.56 11.39
N TYR A 433 -2.46 10.47 10.83
CA TYR A 433 -3.43 11.27 11.58
C TYR A 433 -4.85 11.08 11.04
N ALA A 434 -5.78 10.78 11.94
CA ALA A 434 -7.21 10.67 11.65
C ALA A 434 -7.97 11.92 12.10
N ALA A 435 -9.24 11.77 12.47
CA ALA A 435 -10.04 12.84 13.08
C ALA A 435 -10.13 12.64 14.61
N PRO A 436 -10.54 13.66 15.39
CA PRO A 436 -10.64 13.50 16.85
C PRO A 436 -11.81 12.60 17.28
N VAL A 437 -12.73 12.27 16.37
CA VAL A 437 -13.91 11.42 16.60
C VAL A 437 -14.29 10.62 15.35
N CYS A 438 -14.95 9.48 15.56
CA CYS A 438 -15.31 8.47 14.57
C CYS A 438 -16.00 8.95 13.28
N SER A 439 -17.12 9.69 13.36
CA SER A 439 -17.92 10.01 12.16
C SER A 439 -17.19 10.92 11.16
N PRO A 440 -16.53 12.02 11.57
CA PRO A 440 -15.70 12.82 10.67
C PRO A 440 -14.56 12.02 10.02
N ALA A 441 -13.87 11.14 10.74
CA ALA A 441 -12.82 10.29 10.17
C ALA A 441 -13.36 9.36 9.07
N ARG A 442 -14.52 8.73 9.32
CA ARG A 442 -15.20 7.87 8.35
C ARG A 442 -15.63 8.64 7.10
N ALA A 443 -16.14 9.86 7.28
CA ALA A 443 -16.49 10.73 6.16
C ALA A 443 -15.27 11.15 5.35
N ALA A 444 -14.17 11.50 6.01
CA ALA A 444 -12.91 11.85 5.36
C ALA A 444 -12.34 10.67 4.56
N LEU A 445 -12.35 9.46 5.13
CA LEU A 445 -11.88 8.26 4.44
C LEU A 445 -12.73 7.94 3.20
N LEU A 446 -14.06 8.03 3.32
CA LEU A 446 -14.96 7.72 2.20
C LEU A 446 -14.89 8.75 1.08
N THR A 447 -14.56 10.02 1.37
CA THR A 447 -14.63 11.10 0.37
C THR A 447 -13.27 11.59 -0.11
N GLY A 448 -12.18 11.34 0.64
CA GLY A 448 -10.87 11.94 0.36
C GLY A 448 -10.85 13.46 0.57
N LEU A 449 -11.83 14.00 1.30
CA LEU A 449 -12.02 15.42 1.59
C LEU A 449 -12.05 15.67 3.08
N HIS A 450 -11.69 16.89 3.49
CA HIS A 450 -11.93 17.32 4.86
C HIS A 450 -13.44 17.31 5.17
N PRO A 451 -13.86 16.83 6.35
CA PRO A 451 -15.26 16.91 6.79
C PRO A 451 -15.81 18.33 6.68
N GLU A 452 -14.99 19.34 6.98
CA GLU A 452 -15.30 20.76 6.86
C GLU A 452 -15.57 21.20 5.42
N ARG A 453 -14.93 20.59 4.42
CA ARG A 453 -15.16 20.91 3.00
C ARG A 453 -16.51 20.46 2.52
N VAL A 454 -16.89 19.25 2.93
CA VAL A 454 -18.21 18.75 2.63
C VAL A 454 -19.25 19.36 3.58
N GLY A 455 -18.87 19.93 4.73
CA GLY A 455 -19.83 20.45 5.72
C GLY A 455 -20.39 19.35 6.62
N PHE A 456 -19.68 18.23 6.74
CA PHE A 456 -20.07 17.07 7.51
C PHE A 456 -20.07 17.32 9.01
N LEU A 457 -21.19 16.96 9.62
CA LEU A 457 -21.38 16.98 11.06
C LEU A 457 -21.96 15.65 11.53
N PRO A 458 -21.58 15.19 12.74
CA PRO A 458 -22.13 13.99 13.37
C PRO A 458 -23.58 14.20 13.88
N SER A 459 -24.47 14.71 13.03
CA SER A 459 -25.89 14.96 13.32
C SER A 459 -26.76 13.72 13.09
N GLY A 460 -26.22 12.68 12.47
CA GLY A 460 -26.96 11.47 12.08
C GLY A 460 -27.65 11.54 10.72
N ARG A 461 -27.68 12.72 10.08
CA ARG A 461 -28.19 12.88 8.71
C ARG A 461 -27.27 12.23 7.69
N GLY A 462 -25.98 12.50 7.83
CA GLY A 462 -24.93 11.77 7.14
C GLY A 462 -24.36 12.46 5.92
N ILE A 463 -23.44 11.80 5.20
CA ILE A 463 -22.80 12.33 3.99
C ILE A 463 -23.85 12.50 2.88
N SER A 464 -23.67 13.51 2.03
CA SER A 464 -24.57 13.74 0.90
C SER A 464 -24.40 12.68 -0.20
N PRO A 465 -25.49 12.20 -0.82
CA PRO A 465 -25.43 11.29 -1.98
C PRO A 465 -24.89 11.93 -3.27
N GLN A 466 -24.56 13.22 -3.26
CA GLN A 466 -23.94 13.90 -4.41
C GLN A 466 -22.41 13.97 -4.30
N MET A 467 -21.85 13.53 -3.17
CA MET A 467 -20.41 13.44 -3.00
C MET A 467 -19.95 12.11 -3.56
N GLU A 468 -19.02 12.13 -4.50
CA GLU A 468 -18.40 10.89 -4.97
C GLU A 468 -17.55 10.28 -3.85
N THR A 469 -17.94 9.11 -3.41
CA THR A 469 -17.26 8.31 -2.40
C THR A 469 -16.30 7.31 -3.04
N LEU A 470 -15.35 6.79 -2.26
CA LEU A 470 -14.39 5.76 -2.67
C LEU A 470 -15.09 4.53 -3.29
N PRO A 471 -16.12 3.94 -2.65
CA PRO A 471 -16.86 2.84 -3.26
C PRO A 471 -17.55 3.24 -4.58
N GLU A 472 -18.13 4.43 -4.71
CA GLU A 472 -18.72 4.86 -6.00
C GLU A 472 -17.67 4.97 -7.10
N ARG A 473 -16.51 5.53 -6.79
CA ARG A 473 -15.39 5.61 -7.73
C ARG A 473 -14.89 4.23 -8.13
N LEU A 474 -14.76 3.30 -7.18
CA LEU A 474 -14.37 1.91 -7.45
C LEU A 474 -15.43 1.16 -8.27
N GLN A 475 -16.71 1.39 -8.01
CA GLN A 475 -17.82 0.80 -8.77
C GLN A 475 -17.80 1.23 -10.24
N GLN A 476 -17.53 2.52 -10.51
CA GLN A 476 -17.33 3.02 -11.89
C GLN A 476 -16.18 2.33 -12.62
N GLU A 477 -15.22 1.83 -11.85
CA GLU A 477 -14.01 1.13 -12.29
C GLU A 477 -14.19 -0.40 -12.31
N GLY A 478 -15.43 -0.88 -12.14
CA GLY A 478 -15.81 -2.29 -12.30
C GLY A 478 -15.70 -3.14 -11.03
N TYR A 479 -15.48 -2.53 -9.87
CA TYR A 479 -15.44 -3.25 -8.60
C TYR A 479 -16.83 -3.62 -8.11
N THR A 480 -16.98 -4.81 -7.52
CA THR A 480 -18.12 -5.12 -6.64
C THR A 480 -17.83 -4.63 -5.23
N THR A 481 -18.72 -3.84 -4.66
CA THR A 481 -18.48 -3.11 -3.40
C THR A 481 -19.34 -3.61 -2.25
N TRP A 482 -18.72 -3.93 -1.12
CA TRP A 482 -19.38 -4.42 0.09
C TRP A 482 -19.02 -3.59 1.31
N HIS A 483 -20.00 -3.37 2.19
CA HIS A 483 -19.75 -2.84 3.53
C HIS A 483 -20.19 -3.81 4.62
N VAL A 484 -19.33 -4.05 5.61
CA VAL A 484 -19.65 -4.88 6.78
C VAL A 484 -19.35 -4.11 8.07
N GLY A 485 -20.33 -4.03 8.98
CA GLY A 485 -20.15 -3.52 10.33
C GLY A 485 -20.75 -2.14 10.62
N LYS A 486 -20.00 -1.31 11.36
CA LYS A 486 -20.43 0.02 11.79
C LYS A 486 -20.43 0.96 10.59
N TRP A 487 -21.52 1.70 10.37
CA TRP A 487 -21.55 2.76 9.35
C TRP A 487 -21.23 4.15 9.92
N HIS A 488 -22.14 4.68 10.75
CA HIS A 488 -21.97 5.91 11.54
C HIS A 488 -21.67 7.20 10.75
N VAL A 489 -21.99 7.23 9.46
CA VAL A 489 -21.95 8.42 8.61
C VAL A 489 -23.33 8.75 8.01
N GLY A 490 -24.41 8.28 8.64
CA GLY A 490 -25.81 8.56 8.26
C GLY A 490 -26.77 7.48 8.77
N HIS A 491 -27.88 7.85 9.38
CA HIS A 491 -28.93 6.89 9.78
C HIS A 491 -30.35 7.45 9.69
N ILE A 492 -30.51 8.78 9.66
CA ILE A 492 -31.81 9.44 9.57
C ILE A 492 -32.28 9.47 8.11
N ASP A 493 -31.43 9.98 7.22
CA ASP A 493 -31.75 10.15 5.81
C ASP A 493 -31.36 8.87 5.06
N ARG A 494 -32.32 8.30 4.31
CA ARG A 494 -32.16 7.04 3.58
C ARG A 494 -31.02 7.09 2.55
N GLU A 495 -30.83 8.26 1.94
CA GLU A 495 -29.80 8.53 0.94
C GLU A 495 -28.37 8.56 1.51
N ALA A 496 -28.23 8.58 2.84
CA ALA A 496 -26.93 8.51 3.52
C ALA A 496 -26.61 7.09 4.04
N TRP A 497 -27.37 6.08 3.63
CA TRP A 497 -27.11 4.67 3.96
C TRP A 497 -26.07 4.08 3.01
N PRO A 498 -25.39 2.98 3.37
CA PRO A 498 -24.29 2.43 2.57
C PRO A 498 -24.63 2.20 1.09
N ASP A 499 -25.83 1.68 0.80
CA ASP A 499 -26.28 1.35 -0.56
C ASP A 499 -26.63 2.56 -1.43
N HIS A 500 -26.66 3.77 -0.86
CA HIS A 500 -26.76 5.04 -1.58
C HIS A 500 -25.42 5.80 -1.59
N GLN A 501 -24.35 5.15 -1.14
CA GLN A 501 -23.01 5.70 -0.99
C GLN A 501 -22.00 4.72 -1.60
N GLY A 502 -22.36 4.13 -2.75
CA GLY A 502 -21.50 3.29 -3.58
C GLY A 502 -21.38 1.82 -3.23
N PHE A 503 -22.00 1.33 -2.15
CA PHE A 503 -21.93 -0.09 -1.79
C PHE A 503 -23.03 -0.89 -2.48
N ASP A 504 -22.68 -1.89 -3.29
CA ASP A 504 -23.66 -2.79 -3.91
C ASP A 504 -24.44 -3.58 -2.84
N HIS A 505 -23.75 -3.95 -1.77
CA HIS A 505 -24.27 -4.73 -0.66
C HIS A 505 -23.74 -4.25 0.69
N TRP A 506 -24.53 -4.45 1.76
CA TRP A 506 -24.05 -4.14 3.10
C TRP A 506 -24.72 -4.96 4.20
N PHE A 507 -23.97 -5.21 5.28
CA PHE A 507 -24.47 -5.89 6.47
C PHE A 507 -23.87 -5.31 7.74
N GLY A 508 -24.69 -4.93 8.71
CA GLY A 508 -24.21 -4.42 9.99
C GLY A 508 -25.22 -3.51 10.68
N PHE A 509 -24.78 -2.31 11.05
CA PHE A 509 -25.61 -1.35 11.78
C PHE A 509 -25.26 0.11 11.46
N LEU A 510 -26.29 0.94 11.33
CA LEU A 510 -26.13 2.34 10.93
C LEU A 510 -25.57 3.23 12.05
N THR A 511 -25.93 2.92 13.31
CA THR A 511 -25.44 3.59 14.51
C THR A 511 -25.48 2.65 15.70
N GLN A 512 -24.48 2.77 16.57
CA GLN A 512 -24.27 1.93 17.74
C GLN A 512 -25.47 1.93 18.72
N VAL A 513 -26.27 3.01 18.75
CA VAL A 513 -27.43 3.10 19.65
C VAL A 513 -28.57 2.13 19.29
N PHE A 514 -28.54 1.55 18.08
CA PHE A 514 -29.53 0.58 17.60
C PHE A 514 -29.08 -0.88 17.77
N LEU A 515 -27.85 -1.13 18.25
CA LEU A 515 -27.37 -2.50 18.52
C LEU A 515 -28.20 -3.23 19.59
N ALA A 516 -28.92 -2.48 20.43
CA ALA A 516 -29.87 -3.03 21.41
C ALA A 516 -31.17 -3.57 20.77
N GLY A 517 -31.45 -3.19 19.52
CA GLY A 517 -32.59 -3.66 18.73
C GLY A 517 -33.90 -2.92 18.94
N GLN A 518 -35.00 -3.66 18.81
CA GLN A 518 -36.35 -3.13 18.71
C GLN A 518 -37.23 -3.52 19.91
N LYS A 519 -38.26 -2.70 20.20
CA LYS A 519 -39.36 -3.08 21.09
C LYS A 519 -40.25 -4.12 20.41
N GLU A 520 -41.17 -4.73 21.18
CA GLU A 520 -42.17 -5.69 20.65
C GLU A 520 -43.04 -5.14 19.50
N ASN A 521 -43.18 -3.81 19.38
CA ASN A 521 -43.94 -3.16 18.31
C ASN A 521 -43.13 -2.91 17.02
N GLY A 522 -41.87 -3.37 16.95
CA GLY A 522 -40.97 -3.19 15.79
C GLY A 522 -40.23 -1.84 15.74
N GLU A 523 -40.38 -0.99 16.74
CA GLU A 523 -39.67 0.30 16.82
C GLU A 523 -38.25 0.10 17.35
N LEU A 524 -37.23 0.58 16.62
CA LEU A 524 -35.84 0.62 17.09
C LEU A 524 -35.74 1.49 18.35
N VAL A 525 -34.99 0.99 19.34
CA VAL A 525 -34.80 1.68 20.62
C VAL A 525 -33.40 2.24 20.66
N PRO A 526 -33.23 3.58 20.67
CA PRO A 526 -31.97 4.17 21.08
C PRO A 526 -31.65 3.75 22.52
N ALA A 527 -30.60 2.95 22.71
CA ALA A 527 -30.17 2.47 24.01
C ALA A 527 -28.64 2.35 24.08
N SER A 528 -28.13 1.94 25.23
CA SER A 528 -26.72 1.58 25.36
C SER A 528 -26.38 0.46 24.37
N PRO A 529 -25.31 0.63 23.57
CA PRO A 529 -24.84 -0.40 22.65
C PRO A 529 -24.52 -1.71 23.37
N ARG A 530 -24.57 -2.83 22.66
CA ARG A 530 -24.21 -4.15 23.19
C ARG A 530 -23.42 -4.96 22.17
N TYR A 531 -22.50 -5.77 22.67
CA TYR A 531 -21.70 -6.70 21.88
C TYR A 531 -22.34 -8.07 21.77
N GLU A 532 -22.99 -8.55 22.82
CA GLU A 532 -23.65 -9.86 22.81
C GLU A 532 -25.05 -9.78 22.19
N ASP A 533 -25.31 -10.75 21.33
CA ASP A 533 -26.54 -10.93 20.58
C ASP A 533 -27.01 -9.64 19.85
N PRO A 534 -26.16 -8.97 19.05
CA PRO A 534 -26.46 -7.64 18.51
C PRO A 534 -27.64 -7.65 17.55
N TRP A 535 -28.35 -6.51 17.47
CA TRP A 535 -29.30 -6.26 16.39
C TRP A 535 -28.56 -5.75 15.15
N LEU A 536 -28.63 -6.49 14.05
CA LEU A 536 -28.00 -6.18 12.77
C LEU A 536 -29.02 -6.27 11.63
N GLN A 537 -28.71 -5.64 10.51
CA GLN A 537 -29.52 -5.61 9.30
C GLN A 537 -28.61 -5.47 8.07
N GLY A 538 -29.14 -5.68 6.88
CA GLY A 538 -28.45 -5.45 5.62
C GLY A 538 -29.38 -4.92 4.53
N ASP A 539 -28.87 -4.79 3.32
CA ASP A 539 -29.66 -4.49 2.12
C ASP A 539 -30.66 -5.61 1.81
N THR A 540 -30.23 -6.87 1.98
CA THR A 540 -31.10 -8.05 1.77
C THR A 540 -31.57 -8.71 3.05
N GLU A 541 -30.86 -8.51 4.16
CA GLU A 541 -31.16 -9.10 5.45
C GLU A 541 -32.09 -8.20 6.28
N PRO A 542 -33.31 -8.67 6.63
CA PRO A 542 -34.16 -7.91 7.54
C PRO A 542 -33.49 -7.79 8.91
N GLY A 543 -33.77 -6.68 9.60
CA GLY A 543 -33.26 -6.46 10.95
C GLY A 543 -33.62 -7.62 11.88
N ALA A 544 -32.61 -8.17 12.55
CA ALA A 544 -32.75 -9.31 13.45
C ALA A 544 -31.64 -9.32 14.52
N TYR A 545 -31.87 -10.12 15.57
CA TYR A 545 -30.84 -10.44 16.56
C TYR A 545 -29.97 -11.59 16.04
N TYR A 546 -28.66 -11.37 15.99
CA TYR A 546 -27.67 -12.38 15.61
C TYR A 546 -27.02 -12.93 16.87
N SER A 547 -26.89 -14.25 16.98
CA SER A 547 -26.37 -14.85 18.21
C SER A 547 -24.85 -14.73 18.29
N GLY A 548 -24.33 -14.40 19.48
CA GLY A 548 -22.89 -14.32 19.76
C GLY A 548 -22.35 -12.89 19.78
N HIS A 549 -21.02 -12.78 19.88
CA HIS A 549 -20.33 -11.51 20.01
C HIS A 549 -20.24 -10.78 18.66
N LEU A 550 -20.55 -9.49 18.65
CA LEU A 550 -20.60 -8.62 17.46
C LEU A 550 -19.35 -8.73 16.58
N GLY A 551 -18.15 -8.68 17.16
CA GLY A 551 -16.90 -8.81 16.41
C GLY A 551 -16.81 -10.13 15.63
N ASN A 552 -17.24 -11.23 16.23
CA ASN A 552 -17.21 -12.55 15.61
C ASN A 552 -18.27 -12.65 14.50
N VAL A 553 -19.49 -12.16 14.75
CA VAL A 553 -20.58 -12.15 13.74
C VAL A 553 -20.19 -11.35 12.49
N LEU A 554 -19.52 -10.20 12.67
CA LEU A 554 -19.04 -9.40 11.54
C LEU A 554 -17.87 -10.08 10.80
N THR A 555 -17.00 -10.78 11.53
CA THR A 555 -15.86 -11.55 10.97
C THR A 555 -16.36 -12.73 10.13
N ASP A 556 -17.32 -13.50 10.64
CA ASP A 556 -17.96 -14.60 9.91
C ASP A 556 -18.59 -14.10 8.61
N LYS A 557 -19.34 -12.98 8.68
CA LYS A 557 -19.94 -12.37 7.48
C LYS A 557 -18.87 -11.92 6.48
N ALA A 558 -17.77 -11.31 6.95
CA ALA A 558 -16.69 -10.86 6.07
C ALA A 558 -16.01 -12.05 5.35
N ILE A 559 -15.80 -13.17 6.04
CA ILE A 559 -15.24 -14.41 5.48
C ILE A 559 -16.18 -15.02 4.42
N ASP A 560 -17.48 -15.06 4.69
CA ASP A 560 -18.49 -15.52 3.73
C ASP A 560 -18.46 -14.63 2.47
N VAL A 561 -18.47 -13.30 2.65
CA VAL A 561 -18.43 -12.32 1.56
C VAL A 561 -17.14 -12.43 0.74
N LEU A 562 -15.97 -12.57 1.37
CA LEU A 562 -14.70 -12.77 0.66
C LEU A 562 -14.73 -14.02 -0.22
N SER A 563 -15.31 -15.11 0.28
CA SER A 563 -15.47 -16.36 -0.48
C SER A 563 -16.41 -16.17 -1.69
N GLU A 564 -17.51 -15.43 -1.50
CA GLU A 564 -18.44 -15.09 -2.57
C GLU A 564 -17.83 -14.18 -3.63
N LEU A 565 -17.05 -13.17 -3.23
CA LEU A 565 -16.37 -12.23 -4.11
C LEU A 565 -15.29 -12.92 -4.94
N HIS A 566 -14.45 -13.75 -4.29
CA HIS A 566 -13.45 -14.55 -4.99
C HIS A 566 -14.09 -15.46 -6.05
N ALA A 567 -15.22 -16.10 -5.74
CA ALA A 567 -15.92 -16.96 -6.69
C ALA A 567 -16.55 -16.22 -7.89
N GLN A 568 -16.78 -14.90 -7.79
CA GLN A 568 -17.37 -14.09 -8.86
C GLN A 568 -16.40 -13.76 -9.98
N GLY A 569 -15.10 -13.70 -9.68
CA GLY A 569 -14.10 -13.45 -10.69
C GLY A 569 -14.06 -12.00 -11.18
N THR A 570 -14.36 -11.02 -10.32
CA THR A 570 -14.24 -9.58 -10.60
C THR A 570 -13.53 -8.88 -9.45
N PRO A 571 -12.83 -7.75 -9.69
CA PRO A 571 -12.20 -7.01 -8.61
C PRO A 571 -13.26 -6.56 -7.62
N TRP A 572 -12.89 -6.48 -6.34
CA TRP A 572 -13.84 -6.17 -5.29
C TRP A 572 -13.26 -5.24 -4.22
N PHE A 573 -14.17 -4.51 -3.57
CA PHE A 573 -13.87 -3.64 -2.45
C PHE A 573 -14.70 -4.07 -1.24
N LEU A 574 -14.06 -4.59 -0.20
CA LEU A 574 -14.71 -4.94 1.06
C LEU A 574 -14.30 -3.94 2.14
N ASN A 575 -15.27 -3.18 2.64
CA ASN A 575 -15.12 -2.20 3.69
C ASN A 575 -15.64 -2.75 5.03
N LEU A 576 -14.75 -3.27 5.88
CA LEU A 576 -15.06 -3.94 7.14
C LEU A 576 -14.75 -3.03 8.34
N TRP A 577 -15.79 -2.48 8.97
CA TRP A 577 -15.65 -1.54 10.08
C TRP A 577 -16.12 -2.15 11.40
N TYR A 578 -15.16 -2.52 12.24
CA TYR A 578 -15.44 -3.03 13.57
C TYR A 578 -15.91 -1.93 14.53
N TYR A 579 -16.69 -2.35 15.53
CA TYR A 579 -17.09 -1.49 16.66
C TYR A 579 -16.11 -1.55 17.82
N ALA A 580 -15.41 -2.67 17.99
CA ALA A 580 -14.42 -2.81 19.03
C ALA A 580 -13.15 -1.97 18.73
N PRO A 581 -12.42 -1.51 19.77
CA PRO A 581 -12.70 -1.68 21.22
C PRO A 581 -13.63 -0.60 21.85
N HIS A 582 -14.49 0.09 21.08
CA HIS A 582 -15.37 1.15 21.60
C HIS A 582 -16.24 0.68 22.78
N SER A 583 -16.46 1.59 23.74
CA SER A 583 -17.32 1.35 24.90
C SER A 583 -18.77 0.97 24.52
N PRO A 584 -19.45 0.07 25.24
CA PRO A 584 -19.04 -0.55 26.50
C PRO A 584 -17.98 -1.65 26.32
N ILE A 585 -17.09 -1.82 27.30
CA ILE A 585 -16.02 -2.83 27.22
C ILE A 585 -16.57 -4.21 27.61
N SER A 586 -16.85 -5.03 26.61
CA SER A 586 -17.51 -6.33 26.76
C SER A 586 -16.91 -7.37 25.81
N PRO A 587 -15.71 -7.91 26.09
CA PRO A 587 -15.10 -8.97 25.29
C PRO A 587 -15.92 -10.27 25.34
N ALA A 588 -15.80 -11.10 24.30
CA ALA A 588 -16.30 -12.46 24.31
C ALA A 588 -15.67 -13.29 25.44
N ALA A 589 -16.40 -14.30 25.93
CA ALA A 589 -16.03 -15.05 27.12
C ALA A 589 -14.66 -15.75 27.01
N GLU A 590 -14.33 -16.25 25.82
CA GLU A 590 -13.06 -16.90 25.49
C GLU A 590 -11.87 -15.93 25.58
N CYS A 591 -12.00 -14.70 25.06
CA CYS A 591 -10.97 -13.67 25.15
C CYS A 591 -10.87 -13.11 26.57
N ALA A 592 -12.01 -12.89 27.22
CA ALA A 592 -12.07 -12.43 28.61
C ALA A 592 -11.32 -13.36 29.58
N ALA A 593 -11.32 -14.67 29.31
CA ALA A 593 -10.65 -15.67 30.14
C ALA A 593 -9.11 -15.61 30.08
N LEU A 594 -8.53 -14.93 29.08
CA LEU A 594 -7.08 -14.78 28.92
C LEU A 594 -6.48 -13.67 29.80
N TYR A 595 -7.31 -12.73 30.26
CA TYR A 595 -6.89 -11.54 30.98
C TYR A 595 -7.52 -11.47 32.39
N PRO A 596 -6.93 -10.71 33.34
CA PRO A 596 -7.54 -10.50 34.65
C PRO A 596 -8.90 -9.78 34.54
N ASP A 597 -9.92 -10.23 35.29
CA ASP A 597 -11.24 -9.57 35.33
C ASP A 597 -11.18 -8.22 36.08
N THR A 598 -10.62 -7.23 35.40
CA THR A 598 -10.45 -5.83 35.82
C THR A 598 -10.92 -4.94 34.66
N GLU A 599 -11.08 -3.64 34.90
CA GLU A 599 -11.47 -2.70 33.83
C GLU A 599 -10.44 -2.68 32.68
N ALA A 600 -9.15 -2.60 33.01
CA ALA A 600 -8.06 -2.71 32.04
C ALA A 600 -8.01 -4.10 31.39
N GLY A 601 -8.06 -5.19 32.17
CA GLY A 601 -7.99 -6.54 31.59
C GLY A 601 -9.15 -6.90 30.66
N ARG A 602 -10.37 -6.40 30.91
CA ARG A 602 -11.48 -6.53 29.94
C ARG A 602 -11.26 -5.73 28.67
N TYR A 603 -10.61 -4.57 28.75
CA TYR A 603 -10.22 -3.79 27.58
C TYR A 603 -9.16 -4.51 26.77
N GLN A 604 -8.10 -4.99 27.43
CA GLN A 604 -7.03 -5.78 26.82
C GLN A 604 -7.58 -7.02 26.11
N ALA A 605 -8.52 -7.74 26.74
CA ALA A 605 -9.23 -8.85 26.12
C ALA A 605 -10.04 -8.45 24.88
N LEU A 606 -10.66 -7.27 24.87
CA LEU A 606 -11.44 -6.80 23.71
C LEU A 606 -10.52 -6.39 22.55
N VAL A 607 -9.36 -5.79 22.84
CA VAL A 607 -8.34 -5.50 21.81
C VAL A 607 -7.73 -6.79 21.25
N ASN A 608 -7.41 -7.76 22.12
CA ASN A 608 -6.95 -9.09 21.69
C ASN A 608 -7.99 -9.81 20.83
N GLN A 609 -9.28 -9.63 21.10
CA GLN A 609 -10.34 -10.14 20.25
C GLN A 609 -10.36 -9.48 18.86
N VAL A 610 -10.15 -8.16 18.79
CA VAL A 610 -10.00 -7.47 17.49
C VAL A 610 -8.81 -8.03 16.71
N ASP A 611 -7.67 -8.24 17.37
CA ASP A 611 -6.50 -8.84 16.74
C ASP A 611 -6.81 -10.23 16.16
N ALA A 612 -7.48 -11.10 16.93
CA ALA A 612 -7.89 -12.41 16.47
C ALA A 612 -8.87 -12.33 15.29
N ASN A 613 -9.87 -11.44 15.38
CA ASN A 613 -10.86 -11.24 14.31
C ASN A 613 -10.20 -10.75 13.00
N VAL A 614 -9.30 -9.78 13.06
CA VAL A 614 -8.55 -9.31 11.88
C VAL A 614 -7.65 -10.42 11.33
N GLY A 615 -6.96 -11.15 12.21
CA GLY A 615 -6.13 -12.29 11.85
C GLY A 615 -6.91 -13.38 11.10
N GLU A 616 -8.13 -13.69 11.54
CA GLU A 616 -9.02 -14.65 10.86
C GLU A 616 -9.40 -14.20 9.45
N VAL A 617 -9.76 -12.93 9.25
CA VAL A 617 -10.10 -12.39 7.93
C VAL A 617 -8.89 -12.44 6.99
N VAL A 618 -7.72 -12.00 7.45
CA VAL A 618 -6.49 -11.99 6.64
C VAL A 618 -6.02 -13.41 6.33
N ALA A 619 -6.06 -14.32 7.31
CA ALA A 619 -5.71 -15.72 7.09
C ALA A 619 -6.66 -16.41 6.11
N HIS A 620 -7.96 -16.08 6.14
CA HIS A 620 -8.92 -16.59 5.17
C HIS A 620 -8.62 -16.06 3.76
N LEU A 621 -8.37 -14.76 3.61
CA LEU A 621 -7.94 -14.14 2.35
C LEU A 621 -6.70 -14.85 1.78
N ASP A 622 -5.68 -15.08 2.60
CA ASP A 622 -4.46 -15.77 2.20
C ASP A 622 -4.73 -17.25 1.85
N SER A 623 -5.67 -17.90 2.54
CA SER A 623 -6.07 -19.29 2.24
C SER A 623 -6.81 -19.44 0.90
N LEU A 624 -7.42 -18.37 0.40
CA LEU A 624 -8.02 -18.31 -0.93
C LEU A 624 -6.96 -18.11 -2.04
N GLY A 625 -5.70 -17.85 -1.68
CA GLY A 625 -4.61 -17.62 -2.63
C GLY A 625 -4.54 -16.21 -3.21
N ILE A 626 -5.46 -15.31 -2.85
CA ILE A 626 -5.59 -13.95 -3.40
C ILE A 626 -4.97 -12.87 -2.50
N GLY A 627 -4.17 -13.28 -1.51
CA GLY A 627 -3.53 -12.38 -0.54
C GLY A 627 -2.59 -11.35 -1.19
N ASN A 628 -1.82 -11.78 -2.20
CA ASN A 628 -0.89 -10.94 -2.96
C ASN A 628 -1.59 -10.07 -4.01
N GLU A 629 -2.82 -10.42 -4.39
CA GLU A 629 -3.65 -9.65 -5.32
C GLU A 629 -4.52 -8.60 -4.60
N THR A 630 -4.40 -8.47 -3.28
CA THR A 630 -5.27 -7.61 -2.46
C THR A 630 -4.50 -6.53 -1.70
N ILE A 631 -4.87 -5.27 -1.89
CA ILE A 631 -4.48 -4.18 -1.00
C ILE A 631 -5.28 -4.31 0.29
N VAL A 632 -4.61 -4.55 1.41
CA VAL A 632 -5.24 -4.65 2.73
C VAL A 632 -4.84 -3.44 3.57
N VAL A 633 -5.82 -2.65 4.02
CA VAL A 633 -5.62 -1.48 4.87
C VAL A 633 -6.23 -1.76 6.24
N VAL A 634 -5.47 -1.55 7.32
CA VAL A 634 -5.97 -1.57 8.70
C VAL A 634 -5.73 -0.20 9.33
N VAL A 635 -6.81 0.49 9.69
CA VAL A 635 -6.76 1.87 10.20
C VAL A 635 -7.64 2.07 11.43
N SER A 636 -7.26 3.00 12.29
CA SER A 636 -8.10 3.46 13.40
C SER A 636 -8.69 4.83 13.11
N ASP A 637 -9.97 5.03 13.44
CA ASP A 637 -10.74 6.25 13.12
C ASP A 637 -10.40 7.45 14.00
N ASN A 638 -9.97 7.22 15.23
CA ASN A 638 -9.51 8.26 16.15
C ASN A 638 -8.60 7.66 17.23
N GLY A 639 -7.90 8.52 17.98
CA GLY A 639 -7.13 8.08 19.14
C GLY A 639 -7.99 7.40 20.20
N GLY A 640 -7.39 6.60 21.07
CA GLY A 640 -8.08 5.88 22.14
C GLY A 640 -8.61 6.81 23.23
N THR A 641 -9.54 6.33 24.04
CA THR A 641 -10.20 7.15 25.07
C THR A 641 -9.38 7.36 26.34
N ASN A 642 -8.29 6.61 26.55
CA ASN A 642 -7.58 6.46 27.82
C ASN A 642 -8.46 6.12 29.04
N ALA A 643 -9.69 5.67 28.84
CA ALA A 643 -10.61 5.44 29.96
C ALA A 643 -10.09 4.31 30.86
N GLN A 644 -9.63 3.21 30.26
CA GLN A 644 -9.35 1.96 30.99
C GLN A 644 -7.87 1.74 31.25
N GLN A 645 -7.03 2.30 30.37
CA GLN A 645 -5.58 2.28 30.43
C GLN A 645 -5.03 3.38 29.53
N ASN A 646 -3.73 3.65 29.58
CA ASN A 646 -3.10 4.59 28.65
C ASN A 646 -2.89 3.91 27.28
N ASN A 647 -3.87 4.05 26.39
CA ASN A 647 -3.86 3.48 25.06
C ASN A 647 -3.28 4.42 23.99
N ASN A 648 -2.89 5.64 24.34
CA ASN A 648 -2.29 6.59 23.40
C ASN A 648 -0.81 6.90 23.65
N ALA A 649 -0.17 6.26 24.64
CA ALA A 649 1.24 6.46 24.91
C ALA A 649 2.08 6.33 23.60
N PRO A 650 3.23 7.02 23.50
CA PRO A 650 3.71 8.06 24.41
C PRO A 650 2.93 9.39 24.26
N TYR A 651 1.96 9.47 23.34
CA TYR A 651 1.33 10.72 22.96
C TYR A 651 0.33 11.24 24.00
N PHE A 652 0.35 12.55 24.19
CA PHE A 652 -0.57 13.25 25.06
C PHE A 652 -1.89 13.55 24.34
N GLY A 653 -3.00 13.33 25.03
CA GLY A 653 -4.34 13.50 24.51
C GLY A 653 -5.14 12.19 24.44
N THR A 654 -6.40 12.33 24.09
CA THR A 654 -7.37 11.24 23.96
C THR A 654 -8.29 11.49 22.77
N LYS A 655 -9.14 10.51 22.45
CA LYS A 655 -10.38 10.74 21.69
C LYS A 655 -11.02 12.06 22.13
N THR A 656 -11.59 12.80 21.19
CA THR A 656 -12.17 14.15 21.30
C THR A 656 -11.18 15.31 21.44
N SER A 657 -9.88 15.06 21.71
CA SER A 657 -8.86 16.11 21.70
C SER A 657 -8.21 16.22 20.33
N MET A 658 -7.76 17.43 19.96
CA MET A 658 -6.98 17.66 18.72
C MET A 658 -5.46 17.63 18.99
N LEU A 659 -5.04 16.85 19.98
CA LEU A 659 -3.64 16.63 20.36
C LEU A 659 -3.12 15.32 19.73
N GLU A 660 -1.82 15.04 19.87
CA GLU A 660 -1.19 13.84 19.27
C GLU A 660 -1.97 12.57 19.64
N GLY A 661 -2.32 12.36 20.91
CA GLY A 661 -3.02 11.17 21.36
C GLY A 661 -4.49 11.06 20.91
N GLY A 662 -5.08 12.14 20.40
CA GLY A 662 -6.44 12.11 19.82
C GLY A 662 -6.47 11.96 18.30
N LEU A 663 -5.41 12.42 17.63
CA LEU A 663 -5.33 12.47 16.17
C LEU A 663 -4.38 11.44 15.57
N ARG A 664 -3.27 11.11 16.23
CA ARG A 664 -2.25 10.18 15.71
C ARG A 664 -2.66 8.74 16.00
N THR A 665 -2.98 7.98 14.95
CA THR A 665 -3.59 6.66 15.09
C THR A 665 -2.82 5.58 14.30
N PRO A 666 -2.97 4.29 14.66
CA PRO A 666 -2.43 3.20 13.85
C PRO A 666 -2.95 3.21 12.41
N LEU A 667 -2.02 3.01 11.47
CA LEU A 667 -2.29 2.67 10.08
C LEU A 667 -1.26 1.62 9.64
N LEU A 668 -1.76 0.50 9.14
CA LEU A 668 -1.00 -0.61 8.59
C LEU A 668 -1.53 -0.90 7.19
N VAL A 669 -0.67 -1.11 6.21
CA VAL A 669 -1.09 -1.43 4.84
C VAL A 669 -0.23 -2.53 4.24
N ARG A 670 -0.83 -3.62 3.75
CA ARG A 670 -0.17 -4.60 2.90
C ARG A 670 -0.53 -4.30 1.46
N TRP A 671 0.47 -3.98 0.64
CA TRP A 671 0.29 -3.70 -0.79
C TRP A 671 0.46 -4.96 -1.63
N THR A 672 -0.06 -4.95 -2.85
CA THR A 672 0.15 -6.04 -3.82
C THR A 672 1.57 -6.08 -4.36
N ASP A 673 2.25 -4.92 -4.43
CA ASP A 673 3.69 -4.84 -4.75
C ASP A 673 4.51 -5.32 -3.53
N PRO A 674 5.15 -6.52 -3.59
CA PRO A 674 5.90 -7.04 -2.46
C PRO A 674 7.16 -6.23 -2.16
N ALA A 675 7.69 -5.44 -3.11
CA ALA A 675 8.91 -4.67 -2.94
C ALA A 675 8.73 -3.47 -2.00
N VAL A 676 7.49 -3.00 -1.80
CA VAL A 676 7.19 -1.92 -0.86
C VAL A 676 6.82 -2.40 0.54
N ASN A 677 6.59 -3.69 0.73
CA ASN A 677 6.22 -4.27 2.01
C ASN A 677 7.47 -4.49 2.90
N GLY A 678 7.28 -4.67 4.21
CA GLY A 678 8.37 -4.84 5.17
C GLY A 678 9.06 -3.55 5.61
N GLN A 679 8.44 -2.38 5.40
CA GLN A 679 9.03 -1.07 5.73
C GLN A 679 8.21 -0.26 6.75
N VAL A 680 8.87 0.71 7.38
CA VAL A 680 8.24 1.69 8.29
C VAL A 680 8.19 3.04 7.60
N PHE A 681 6.98 3.58 7.43
CA PHE A 681 6.77 4.88 6.80
C PHE A 681 6.70 6.00 7.86
N GLY A 682 7.62 6.95 7.74
CA GLY A 682 7.87 7.99 8.75
C GLY A 682 7.30 9.37 8.41
N ASP A 683 6.83 9.59 7.18
CA ASP A 683 6.28 10.88 6.77
C ASP A 683 4.84 11.06 7.25
N THR A 684 4.43 12.33 7.39
CA THR A 684 3.09 12.73 7.81
C THR A 684 2.06 12.35 6.75
N ILE A 685 1.03 11.62 7.15
CA ILE A 685 -0.12 11.25 6.31
C ILE A 685 -1.42 11.48 7.09
N SER A 686 -2.48 11.89 6.41
CA SER A 686 -3.81 12.06 6.99
C SER A 686 -4.79 11.01 6.45
N ILE A 687 -5.88 10.75 7.16
CA ILE A 687 -6.84 9.70 6.79
C ILE A 687 -7.49 9.93 5.43
N GLU A 688 -7.70 11.19 5.01
CA GLU A 688 -8.21 11.52 3.68
C GLU A 688 -7.22 11.17 2.54
N ASP A 689 -5.93 10.96 2.84
CA ASP A 689 -4.92 10.56 1.87
C ASP A 689 -5.05 9.08 1.46
N ILE A 690 -5.72 8.27 2.27
CA ILE A 690 -5.95 6.85 1.98
C ILE A 690 -6.74 6.69 0.68
N TYR A 691 -7.75 7.53 0.45
CA TYR A 691 -8.56 7.50 -0.77
C TYR A 691 -7.71 7.60 -2.04
N PRO A 692 -6.98 8.70 -2.30
CA PRO A 692 -6.19 8.82 -3.53
C PRO A 692 -5.01 7.85 -3.58
N THR A 693 -4.44 7.47 -2.42
CA THR A 693 -3.32 6.54 -2.38
C THR A 693 -3.73 5.12 -2.81
N VAL A 694 -4.88 4.63 -2.32
CA VAL A 694 -5.41 3.30 -2.71
C VAL A 694 -5.81 3.28 -4.18
N LEU A 695 -6.47 4.33 -4.70
CA LEU A 695 -6.80 4.40 -6.13
C LEU A 695 -5.54 4.41 -7.00
N ALA A 696 -4.52 5.19 -6.63
CA ALA A 696 -3.27 5.23 -7.37
C ALA A 696 -2.53 3.89 -7.35
N ALA A 697 -2.54 3.18 -6.21
CA ALA A 697 -1.97 1.85 -6.10
C ALA A 697 -2.72 0.81 -6.96
N ALA A 698 -4.04 0.99 -7.12
CA ALA A 698 -4.87 0.18 -8.00
C ALA A 698 -4.81 0.59 -9.49
N GLY A 699 -3.96 1.55 -9.87
CA GLY A 699 -3.84 2.04 -11.24
C GLY A 699 -5.06 2.81 -11.74
N ILE A 700 -5.84 3.40 -10.84
CA ILE A 700 -7.06 4.15 -11.14
C ILE A 700 -6.78 5.65 -11.14
N ASP A 701 -7.29 6.36 -12.14
CA ASP A 701 -7.19 7.81 -12.23
C ASP A 701 -7.90 8.50 -11.05
N LEU A 702 -7.22 9.47 -10.46
CA LEU A 702 -7.72 10.21 -9.31
C LEU A 702 -8.83 11.19 -9.73
N PRO A 703 -9.95 11.26 -9.00
CA PRO A 703 -10.95 12.30 -9.24
C PRO A 703 -10.38 13.69 -8.91
N ALA A 704 -10.91 14.71 -9.57
CA ALA A 704 -10.48 16.08 -9.34
C ALA A 704 -11.05 16.64 -8.03
N GLY A 705 -10.32 17.55 -7.39
CA GLY A 705 -10.82 18.30 -6.23
C GLY A 705 -10.70 17.60 -4.87
N LEU A 706 -9.92 16.52 -4.78
CA LEU A 706 -9.56 15.89 -3.51
C LEU A 706 -8.68 16.81 -2.65
N ASP A 707 -8.86 16.75 -1.33
CA ASP A 707 -7.92 17.34 -0.35
C ASP A 707 -6.79 16.35 -0.01
N GLY A 708 -7.12 15.06 -0.05
CA GLY A 708 -6.16 13.97 0.10
C GLY A 708 -5.07 14.02 -0.98
N LEU A 709 -3.87 13.60 -0.61
CA LEU A 709 -2.71 13.51 -1.49
C LEU A 709 -2.29 12.05 -1.67
N ASN A 710 -1.77 11.73 -2.85
CA ASN A 710 -1.28 10.39 -3.15
C ASN A 710 0.14 10.18 -2.59
N PHE A 711 0.29 9.26 -1.63
CA PHE A 711 1.57 8.91 -1.03
C PHE A 711 2.23 7.66 -1.66
N TYR A 712 1.57 6.98 -2.58
CA TYR A 712 2.08 5.72 -3.15
C TYR A 712 3.45 5.87 -3.85
N PRO A 713 3.73 6.95 -4.62
CA PRO A 713 5.07 7.19 -5.15
C PRO A 713 6.17 7.34 -4.08
N ALA A 714 5.82 7.87 -2.91
CA ALA A 714 6.76 8.00 -1.79
C ALA A 714 6.99 6.66 -1.09
N ILE A 715 5.95 5.84 -0.97
CA ILE A 715 6.06 4.46 -0.48
C ILE A 715 6.98 3.62 -1.38
N LYS A 716 6.90 3.81 -2.71
CA LYS A 716 7.83 3.21 -3.70
C LYS A 716 9.22 3.85 -3.75
N GLN A 717 9.48 4.88 -2.94
CA GLN A 717 10.74 5.63 -2.91
C GLN A 717 11.16 6.24 -4.27
N VAL A 718 10.20 6.48 -5.17
CA VAL A 718 10.45 7.11 -6.47
C VAL A 718 10.23 8.63 -6.43
N GLN A 719 9.53 9.13 -5.41
CA GLN A 719 9.32 10.56 -5.15
C GLN A 719 9.36 10.83 -3.64
N ALA A 720 9.59 12.08 -3.25
CA ALA A 720 9.46 12.47 -1.84
C ALA A 720 7.97 12.54 -1.44
N ALA A 721 7.67 12.25 -0.17
CA ALA A 721 6.33 12.43 0.37
C ALA A 721 5.90 13.90 0.25
N PRO A 722 4.69 14.18 -0.28
CA PRO A 722 4.21 15.55 -0.35
C PRO A 722 4.08 16.11 1.07
N GLN A 723 4.51 17.36 1.24
CA GLN A 723 4.44 18.06 2.53
C GLN A 723 3.30 19.09 2.47
N ARG A 724 2.40 19.06 3.46
CA ARG A 724 1.35 20.07 3.64
C ARG A 724 1.08 20.28 5.12
N ASP A 725 0.65 21.48 5.49
CA ASP A 725 0.06 21.69 6.81
C ASP A 725 -1.21 20.82 6.92
N LEU A 726 -1.45 20.24 8.10
CA LEU A 726 -2.68 19.51 8.39
C LEU A 726 -3.55 20.31 9.38
N PHE A 727 -4.86 20.30 9.13
CA PHE A 727 -5.83 21.11 9.85
C PHE A 727 -6.97 20.25 10.40
N TRP A 728 -7.42 20.59 11.60
CA TRP A 728 -8.61 20.00 12.22
C TRP A 728 -9.43 21.10 12.88
N GLN A 729 -10.76 21.05 12.72
CA GLN A 729 -11.66 21.99 13.37
C GLN A 729 -12.74 21.24 14.17
N THR A 730 -13.12 21.81 15.31
CA THR A 730 -14.23 21.31 16.13
C THR A 730 -15.11 22.48 16.58
N GLY A 731 -16.24 22.69 15.89
CA GLY A 731 -17.05 23.89 16.10
C GLY A 731 -16.35 25.16 15.59
N PRO A 732 -16.88 26.36 15.87
CA PRO A 732 -16.49 27.57 15.16
C PRO A 732 -15.09 28.08 15.48
N THR A 733 -14.61 27.90 16.72
CA THR A 733 -13.41 28.59 17.23
C THR A 733 -12.27 27.67 17.64
N SER A 734 -12.51 26.36 17.75
CA SER A 734 -11.52 25.38 18.18
C SER A 734 -10.86 24.74 16.97
N TYR A 735 -9.54 24.86 16.84
CA TYR A 735 -8.80 24.25 15.75
C TYR A 735 -7.38 23.85 16.12
N SER A 736 -6.83 22.91 15.36
CA SER A 736 -5.44 22.48 15.47
C SER A 736 -4.76 22.54 14.11
N VAL A 737 -3.48 22.92 14.12
CA VAL A 737 -2.60 22.96 12.95
C VAL A 737 -1.36 22.15 13.24
N LEU A 738 -0.99 21.24 12.35
CA LEU A 738 0.32 20.60 12.32
C LEU A 738 1.09 21.17 11.12
N SER A 739 2.30 21.68 11.35
CA SER A 739 3.13 22.24 10.29
C SER A 739 3.50 21.19 9.25
N ALA A 740 3.83 21.61 8.02
CA ALA A 740 4.11 20.72 6.91
C ALA A 740 5.25 19.73 7.15
N ASP A 741 6.30 20.14 7.87
CA ASP A 741 7.40 19.25 8.32
C ASP A 741 7.03 18.38 9.53
N GLY A 742 5.83 18.61 10.08
CA GLY A 742 5.30 18.01 11.28
C GLY A 742 6.06 18.36 12.56
N GLN A 743 6.89 19.41 12.57
CA GLN A 743 7.61 19.79 13.78
C GLN A 743 6.69 20.46 14.81
N TYR A 744 5.83 21.38 14.38
CA TYR A 744 5.06 22.22 15.29
C TYR A 744 3.58 21.88 15.25
N ARG A 745 2.97 21.77 16.43
CA ARG A 745 1.52 21.67 16.58
C ARG A 745 0.99 22.86 17.37
N TYR A 746 0.11 23.64 16.75
CA TYR A 746 -0.60 24.72 17.40
C TYR A 746 -2.06 24.30 17.64
N LEU A 747 -2.56 24.53 18.85
CA LEU A 747 -3.95 24.28 19.22
C LEU A 747 -4.55 25.58 19.76
N GLN A 748 -5.55 26.09 19.04
CA GLN A 748 -6.49 27.08 19.55
C GLN A 748 -7.65 26.33 20.22
N PRO A 749 -7.79 26.38 21.54
CA PRO A 749 -8.90 25.70 22.19
C PRO A 749 -10.21 26.48 22.04
N GLY A 750 -11.31 25.74 21.93
CA GLY A 750 -12.67 26.23 22.16
C GLY A 750 -13.32 25.58 23.39
N ASP A 751 -14.64 25.45 23.36
CA ASP A 751 -15.46 25.03 24.51
C ASP A 751 -15.41 23.52 24.84
N PHE A 752 -14.61 22.73 24.12
CA PHE A 752 -14.47 21.30 24.39
C PHE A 752 -13.62 21.03 25.65
N PRO A 753 -14.15 20.33 26.66
CA PRO A 753 -13.56 20.24 28.00
C PRO A 753 -12.26 19.42 28.08
N VAL A 754 -11.89 18.69 27.02
CA VAL A 754 -10.66 17.89 26.94
C VAL A 754 -9.47 18.66 26.37
N ASN A 755 -9.70 19.85 25.79
CA ASN A 755 -8.64 20.71 25.28
C ASN A 755 -8.11 21.66 26.39
N PRO A 756 -6.88 22.19 26.24
CA PRO A 756 -6.35 23.20 27.15
C PRO A 756 -7.25 24.44 27.20
N TYR A 757 -7.20 25.25 28.27
CA TYR A 757 -8.03 26.47 28.38
C TYR A 757 -7.44 27.70 27.67
N GLN A 758 -6.23 27.61 27.14
CA GLN A 758 -5.49 28.68 26.48
C GLN A 758 -4.78 28.11 25.25
N PRO A 759 -4.46 28.95 24.23
CA PRO A 759 -3.64 28.52 23.10
C PRO A 759 -2.35 27.84 23.56
N VAL A 760 -1.97 26.76 22.88
CA VAL A 760 -0.73 26.03 23.16
C VAL A 760 -0.01 25.70 21.86
N LEU A 761 1.32 25.69 21.93
CA LEU A 761 2.22 25.28 20.86
C LEU A 761 3.10 24.14 21.39
N TYR A 762 3.27 23.07 20.62
CA TYR A 762 4.19 21.98 20.89
C TYR A 762 5.26 21.91 19.81
N ASP A 763 6.51 21.68 20.22
CA ASP A 763 7.62 21.33 19.32
C ASP A 763 7.84 19.81 19.42
N LEU A 764 7.25 19.08 18.48
CA LEU A 764 7.24 17.61 18.42
C LEU A 764 8.60 17.02 18.07
N LEU A 765 9.54 17.83 17.57
CA LEU A 765 10.93 17.40 17.40
C LEU A 765 11.67 17.40 18.73
N ALA A 766 11.40 18.40 19.59
CA ALA A 766 11.97 18.48 20.93
C ALA A 766 11.29 17.55 21.93
N ASP A 767 9.97 17.39 21.82
CA ASP A 767 9.15 16.50 22.63
C ASP A 767 8.10 15.77 21.77
N PRO A 768 8.45 14.59 21.22
CA PRO A 768 7.54 13.81 20.38
C PRO A 768 6.25 13.36 21.09
N SER A 769 6.18 13.40 22.42
CA SER A 769 4.97 13.06 23.16
C SER A 769 3.87 14.13 23.03
N GLY A 770 4.24 15.38 22.70
CA GLY A 770 3.31 16.51 22.70
C GLY A 770 2.79 16.83 24.11
N PHE A 771 3.55 16.53 25.17
CA PHE A 771 3.14 16.75 26.56
C PHE A 771 3.59 18.12 27.08
N PHE A 772 4.77 18.59 26.70
CA PHE A 772 5.36 19.83 27.19
C PHE A 772 5.18 20.99 26.19
N PRO A 773 4.28 21.95 26.45
CA PRO A 773 4.08 23.07 25.54
C PRO A 773 5.24 24.07 25.61
N VAL A 774 5.53 24.71 24.47
CA VAL A 774 6.47 25.83 24.35
C VAL A 774 5.84 27.07 25.02
N THR A 775 6.53 27.63 26.02
CA THR A 775 6.06 28.82 26.75
C THR A 775 7.21 29.82 26.97
N PRO A 776 7.06 31.10 26.59
CA PRO A 776 5.92 31.68 25.85
C PRO A 776 5.87 31.20 24.39
N ILE A 777 4.69 31.25 23.76
CA ILE A 777 4.50 30.92 22.34
C ILE A 777 5.26 31.96 21.49
N PRO A 778 6.18 31.56 20.59
CA PRO A 778 6.89 32.49 19.73
C PRO A 778 5.99 32.98 18.58
N PRO A 779 5.74 34.30 18.43
CA PRO A 779 4.89 34.82 17.34
C PRO A 779 5.40 34.47 15.93
N ALA A 780 6.73 34.32 15.79
CA ALA A 780 7.35 33.93 14.52
C ALA A 780 6.98 32.51 14.06
N ILE A 781 6.43 31.66 14.95
CA ILE A 781 5.93 30.32 14.63
C ILE A 781 4.40 30.33 14.61
N GLU A 782 3.77 31.01 15.57
CA GLU A 782 2.30 31.09 15.68
C GLU A 782 1.66 31.84 14.52
N ASP A 783 2.12 33.05 14.19
CA ASP A 783 1.47 33.91 13.20
C ASP A 783 1.31 33.23 11.82
N PRO A 784 2.34 32.54 11.27
CA PRO A 784 2.19 31.80 10.01
C PRO A 784 1.22 30.63 10.09
N MET A 785 1.19 29.89 11.21
CA MET A 785 0.30 28.73 11.38
C MET A 785 -1.17 29.16 11.49
N VAL A 786 -1.45 30.24 12.24
CA VAL A 786 -2.79 30.83 12.34
C VAL A 786 -3.25 31.35 10.98
N ALA A 787 -2.39 32.09 10.27
CA ALA A 787 -2.72 32.59 8.94
C ALA A 787 -2.98 31.47 7.91
N ALA A 788 -2.22 30.36 7.99
CA ALA A 788 -2.44 29.19 7.14
C ALA A 788 -3.80 28.55 7.43
N PHE A 789 -4.16 28.39 8.71
CA PHE A 789 -5.48 27.88 9.10
C PHE A 789 -6.61 28.80 8.62
N GLU A 790 -6.53 30.11 8.86
CA GLU A 790 -7.56 31.06 8.44
C GLU A 790 -7.78 31.03 6.93
N SER A 791 -6.69 30.98 6.15
CA SER A 791 -6.74 30.85 4.70
C SER A 791 -7.36 29.52 4.26
N TRP A 792 -6.99 28.39 4.89
CA TRP A 792 -7.57 27.08 4.60
C TRP A 792 -9.06 27.06 4.96
N ASN A 793 -9.43 27.55 6.14
CA ASN A 793 -10.79 27.53 6.66
C ASN A 793 -11.76 28.33 5.77
N GLN A 794 -11.31 29.48 5.25
CA GLN A 794 -12.09 30.24 4.27
C GLN A 794 -12.34 29.46 2.98
N GLN A 795 -11.35 28.70 2.50
CA GLN A 795 -11.43 27.96 1.24
C GLN A 795 -12.21 26.64 1.34
N VAL A 796 -12.12 25.92 2.45
CA VAL A 796 -12.82 24.64 2.60
C VAL A 796 -14.33 24.83 2.70
N HIS A 797 -14.79 25.89 3.35
CA HIS A 797 -16.22 26.12 3.53
C HIS A 797 -16.95 26.66 2.30
N LEU A 798 -16.20 27.12 1.29
CA LEU A 798 -16.76 27.58 0.03
C LEU A 798 -17.17 26.39 -0.83
N ALA A 799 -18.48 26.27 -1.09
CA ALA A 799 -18.98 25.24 -2.00
C ALA A 799 -18.70 25.66 -3.45
N ALA A 800 -18.09 24.76 -4.23
CA ALA A 800 -17.94 24.97 -5.66
C ALA A 800 -19.32 24.95 -6.33
N THR A 801 -19.70 26.05 -6.97
CA THR A 801 -21.00 26.21 -7.65
C THR A 801 -20.84 26.23 -9.16
N THR A 802 -21.72 25.54 -9.87
CA THR A 802 -21.84 25.67 -11.33
C THR A 802 -22.89 26.74 -11.64
N TYR A 803 -22.44 27.98 -11.86
CA TYR A 803 -23.33 29.09 -12.23
C TYR A 803 -23.27 29.38 -13.73
N ALA A 804 -24.37 29.11 -14.43
CA ALA A 804 -24.51 29.43 -15.84
C ALA A 804 -25.43 30.64 -16.02
N GLN A 805 -24.89 31.76 -16.52
CA GLN A 805 -25.69 32.94 -16.84
C GLN A 805 -26.51 32.76 -18.12
N ASP A 806 -27.75 33.23 -18.11
CA ASP A 806 -28.61 33.32 -19.27
C ASP A 806 -28.47 34.68 -20.00
N ALA A 807 -29.23 34.83 -21.09
CA ALA A 807 -29.19 36.04 -21.92
C ALA A 807 -29.72 37.31 -21.22
N TYR A 808 -30.32 37.18 -20.05
CA TYR A 808 -30.93 38.25 -19.26
C TYR A 808 -30.16 38.57 -17.99
N GLY A 809 -29.02 37.89 -17.76
CA GLY A 809 -28.17 38.07 -16.58
C GLY A 809 -28.65 37.31 -15.34
N GLY A 810 -29.68 36.46 -15.48
CA GLY A 810 -30.04 35.43 -14.50
C GLY A 810 -29.16 34.19 -14.67
N GLY A 811 -29.35 33.16 -13.85
CA GLY A 811 -28.63 31.90 -14.02
C GLY A 811 -29.24 30.72 -13.28
N VAL A 812 -28.59 29.56 -13.39
CA VAL A 812 -29.07 28.32 -12.77
C VAL A 812 -27.95 27.72 -11.93
N LEU A 813 -28.26 27.45 -10.67
CA LEU A 813 -27.50 26.53 -9.82
C LEU A 813 -28.15 25.16 -9.88
N THR A 814 -27.34 24.12 -10.03
CA THR A 814 -27.81 22.74 -9.98
C THR A 814 -28.20 22.36 -8.55
N GLY A 815 -29.08 21.36 -8.39
CA GLY A 815 -29.36 20.82 -7.05
C GLY A 815 -28.09 20.27 -6.37
N ALA A 816 -27.13 19.78 -7.15
CA ALA A 816 -25.82 19.35 -6.65
C ALA A 816 -25.01 20.49 -6.00
N ASP A 817 -25.19 21.75 -6.42
CA ASP A 817 -24.50 22.91 -5.83
C ASP A 817 -25.01 23.21 -4.40
N PHE A 818 -26.25 22.86 -4.08
CA PHE A 818 -26.82 22.94 -2.74
C PHE A 818 -26.64 21.64 -1.93
N LEU A 819 -26.70 20.49 -2.61
CA LEU A 819 -26.61 19.16 -2.00
C LEU A 819 -25.19 18.79 -1.56
N ARG A 820 -24.14 19.55 -1.86
CA ARG A 820 -22.78 19.28 -1.37
C ARG A 820 -22.56 19.56 0.11
N THR A 821 -23.56 20.08 0.81
CA THR A 821 -23.58 20.21 2.26
C THR A 821 -24.43 19.07 2.84
N PRO A 822 -23.90 18.15 3.65
CA PRO A 822 -24.68 17.08 4.22
C PRO A 822 -25.76 17.74 5.05
N GLY A 823 -26.99 17.45 4.64
CA GLY A 823 -28.11 18.32 4.86
C GLY A 823 -28.27 18.79 6.30
N PHE A 824 -28.72 20.04 6.43
CA PHE A 824 -29.45 20.53 7.60
C PHE A 824 -28.61 20.67 8.88
N GLY A 825 -27.38 21.17 8.77
CA GLY A 825 -26.59 21.66 9.90
C GLY A 825 -26.41 23.18 9.84
N TYR A 826 -25.81 23.65 8.75
CA TYR A 826 -25.52 25.07 8.53
C TYR A 826 -25.48 25.36 7.03
N TYR A 827 -25.97 26.52 6.60
CA TYR A 827 -25.74 26.98 5.23
C TYR A 827 -25.83 28.51 5.14
N THR A 828 -25.02 29.08 4.25
CA THR A 828 -25.16 30.47 3.83
C THR A 828 -25.34 30.51 2.32
N PHE A 829 -26.39 31.20 1.86
CA PHE A 829 -26.59 31.56 0.47
C PHE A 829 -26.56 33.08 0.34
N GLY A 830 -25.67 33.60 -0.51
CA GLY A 830 -25.56 35.02 -0.81
C GLY A 830 -25.63 35.30 -2.30
N VAL A 831 -26.29 36.41 -2.68
CA VAL A 831 -26.31 36.90 -4.06
C VAL A 831 -26.29 38.44 -4.11
N GLY A 832 -25.47 38.98 -5.01
CA GLY A 832 -25.42 40.40 -5.32
C GLY A 832 -26.51 40.75 -6.34
N VAL A 833 -27.39 41.67 -5.97
CA VAL A 833 -28.54 42.09 -6.77
C VAL A 833 -28.32 43.51 -7.31
N PRO A 834 -28.56 43.80 -8.60
CA PRO A 834 -28.41 45.14 -9.14
C PRO A 834 -29.46 46.11 -8.56
N ASP A 835 -29.07 47.38 -8.37
CA ASP A 835 -29.99 48.42 -7.89
C ASP A 835 -31.20 48.59 -8.80
N GLY A 836 -32.37 48.81 -8.20
CA GLY A 836 -33.64 48.95 -8.89
C GLY A 836 -34.25 47.67 -9.45
N TYR A 837 -33.65 46.50 -9.22
CA TYR A 837 -34.26 45.21 -9.58
C TYR A 837 -35.58 44.97 -8.82
N SER A 838 -36.56 44.38 -9.49
CA SER A 838 -37.80 43.92 -8.87
C SER A 838 -38.32 42.69 -9.61
N GLY A 839 -38.56 41.62 -8.87
CA GLY A 839 -38.94 40.31 -9.35
C GLY A 839 -38.26 39.18 -8.55
N PRO A 840 -38.40 37.93 -9.03
CA PRO A 840 -37.74 36.77 -8.44
C PRO A 840 -36.22 36.90 -8.45
N VAL A 841 -35.58 36.72 -7.30
CA VAL A 841 -34.12 36.80 -7.14
C VAL A 841 -33.49 35.42 -7.18
N ALA A 842 -33.97 34.49 -6.38
CA ALA A 842 -33.47 33.12 -6.36
C ALA A 842 -34.56 32.18 -5.86
N GLY A 843 -34.60 30.94 -6.32
CA GLY A 843 -35.54 29.98 -5.74
C GLY A 843 -35.60 28.64 -6.44
N GLN A 844 -36.14 27.68 -5.70
CA GLN A 844 -36.48 26.34 -6.16
C GLN A 844 -37.99 26.17 -5.98
N ALA A 845 -38.71 26.06 -7.09
CA ALA A 845 -40.17 26.00 -7.11
C ALA A 845 -40.70 24.90 -6.17
N GLY A 846 -41.54 25.30 -5.21
CA GLY A 846 -42.13 24.39 -4.22
C GLY A 846 -41.27 24.10 -2.98
N THR A 847 -40.03 24.61 -2.93
CA THR A 847 -39.11 24.44 -1.79
C THR A 847 -38.87 25.78 -1.09
N TRP A 848 -38.30 26.76 -1.80
CA TRP A 848 -38.01 28.09 -1.29
C TRP A 848 -37.93 29.13 -2.40
N GLU A 849 -38.25 30.38 -2.08
CA GLU A 849 -38.26 31.50 -3.03
C GLU A 849 -37.77 32.78 -2.37
N MET A 850 -36.97 33.55 -3.09
CA MET A 850 -36.51 34.89 -2.75
C MET A 850 -37.00 35.86 -3.82
N ASP A 851 -37.68 36.93 -3.41
CA ASP A 851 -38.28 37.93 -4.30
C ASP A 851 -37.99 39.35 -3.81
N ILE A 852 -37.85 40.29 -4.75
CA ILE A 852 -37.82 41.72 -4.45
C ILE A 852 -39.04 42.41 -5.07
N SER A 853 -39.89 42.96 -4.23
CA SER A 853 -41.03 43.75 -4.65
C SER A 853 -41.11 45.08 -3.90
N ALA A 854 -41.21 46.18 -4.65
CA ALA A 854 -41.30 47.54 -4.11
C ALA A 854 -40.18 47.92 -3.09
N GLY A 855 -38.96 47.42 -3.31
CA GLY A 855 -37.80 47.68 -2.43
C GLY A 855 -37.75 46.81 -1.17
N TYR A 856 -38.53 45.72 -1.14
CA TYR A 856 -38.61 44.79 -0.03
C TYR A 856 -38.15 43.40 -0.49
N VAL A 857 -37.15 42.84 0.18
CA VAL A 857 -36.71 41.43 0.01
C VAL A 857 -37.63 40.56 0.84
N THR A 858 -38.11 39.47 0.24
CA THR A 858 -38.84 38.41 0.92
C THR A 858 -38.17 37.08 0.62
N VAL A 859 -37.91 36.28 1.66
CA VAL A 859 -37.43 34.90 1.55
C VAL A 859 -38.48 33.99 2.16
N GLN A 860 -39.06 33.12 1.35
CA GLN A 860 -40.10 32.17 1.73
C GLN A 860 -39.54 30.74 1.71
N MET A 861 -39.71 29.99 2.80
CA MET A 861 -39.32 28.58 2.93
C MET A 861 -40.44 27.78 3.58
N GLY A 862 -41.26 27.07 2.80
CA GLY A 862 -42.47 26.42 3.32
C GLY A 862 -43.39 27.42 4.05
N PRO A 863 -43.75 27.23 5.34
CA PRO A 863 -44.57 28.18 6.11
C PRO A 863 -43.80 29.40 6.63
N VAL A 864 -42.49 29.47 6.41
CA VAL A 864 -41.57 30.46 6.99
C VAL A 864 -41.34 31.60 6.03
N GLN A 865 -41.32 32.83 6.55
CA GLN A 865 -41.00 34.02 5.78
C GLN A 865 -40.04 34.92 6.57
N LEU A 866 -38.92 35.31 5.95
CA LEU A 866 -38.05 36.40 6.39
C LEU A 866 -38.20 37.58 5.43
N SER A 867 -38.07 38.80 5.91
CA SER A 867 -38.21 39.95 5.04
C SER A 867 -37.55 41.24 5.53
N GLY A 868 -37.06 42.07 4.61
CA GLY A 868 -36.36 43.31 4.95
C GLY A 868 -36.34 44.33 3.82
N THR A 869 -36.06 45.59 4.16
CA THR A 869 -35.99 46.69 3.19
C THR A 869 -34.59 46.86 2.60
N ILE A 870 -34.51 47.09 1.29
CA ILE A 870 -33.28 47.52 0.61
C ILE A 870 -33.17 49.05 0.69
N ALA A 871 -31.97 49.57 0.99
CA ALA A 871 -31.70 51.01 1.02
C ALA A 871 -31.35 51.54 -0.38
N SER A 872 -31.96 52.64 -0.83
CA SER A 872 -31.92 53.10 -2.24
C SER A 872 -30.64 53.87 -2.65
N ALA A 873 -29.44 53.45 -2.25
CA ALA A 873 -28.22 54.24 -2.47
C ALA A 873 -26.95 53.43 -2.81
N SER A 874 -27.09 52.24 -3.41
CA SER A 874 -25.96 51.44 -3.91
C SER A 874 -26.12 51.13 -5.39
N THR A 875 -25.06 50.63 -6.04
CA THR A 875 -25.13 50.04 -7.39
C THR A 875 -25.36 48.53 -7.37
N CYS A 876 -25.13 47.89 -6.22
CA CYS A 876 -25.32 46.47 -5.95
C CYS A 876 -25.77 46.29 -4.50
N HIS A 877 -26.69 45.37 -4.25
CA HIS A 877 -27.16 45.00 -2.93
C HIS A 877 -26.80 43.55 -2.62
N ALA A 878 -26.02 43.33 -1.56
CA ALA A 878 -25.69 41.99 -1.12
C ALA A 878 -26.85 41.45 -0.26
N VAL A 879 -27.53 40.42 -0.75
CA VAL A 879 -28.61 39.73 -0.03
C VAL A 879 -28.10 38.38 0.41
N VAL A 880 -28.05 38.15 1.73
CA VAL A 880 -27.47 36.95 2.32
C VAL A 880 -28.47 36.30 3.27
N VAL A 881 -28.75 35.02 3.08
CA VAL A 881 -29.54 34.18 3.99
C VAL A 881 -28.62 33.15 4.59
N THR A 882 -28.56 33.12 5.92
CA THR A 882 -27.77 32.13 6.66
C THR A 882 -28.67 31.40 7.64
N GLY A 883 -28.37 30.14 7.87
CA GLY A 883 -29.15 29.29 8.75
C GLY A 883 -28.30 28.33 9.56
N GLU A 884 -28.73 28.12 10.80
CA GLU A 884 -28.24 27.07 11.69
C GLU A 884 -29.41 26.15 12.09
N PHE A 885 -29.19 24.85 11.94
CA PHE A 885 -30.04 23.82 12.50
C PHE A 885 -29.44 23.38 13.83
N HIS A 886 -30.00 23.89 14.92
CA HIS A 886 -29.59 23.48 16.25
C HIS A 886 -30.08 22.05 16.53
N ARG A 887 -29.14 21.10 16.52
CA ARG A 887 -29.22 19.94 17.40
C ARG A 887 -28.43 20.23 18.66
N ARG A 888 -29.07 20.17 19.83
CA ARG A 888 -28.27 19.95 21.04
C ARG A 888 -27.73 18.53 21.00
N GLN A 889 -26.41 18.43 21.11
CA GLN A 889 -25.66 17.18 21.11
C GLN A 889 -26.29 16.17 22.10
N VAL A 890 -26.28 14.89 21.71
CA VAL A 890 -26.71 13.69 22.46
C VAL A 890 -28.25 13.50 22.65
N PRO A 891 -28.76 12.25 22.77
CA PRO A 891 -29.96 11.78 22.08
C PRO A 891 -31.28 12.07 22.83
N TRP A 892 -31.28 12.99 23.79
CA TRP A 892 -32.40 13.15 24.73
C TRP A 892 -32.99 14.57 24.70
N ALA A 893 -34.17 14.64 24.10
CA ALA A 893 -35.28 15.51 24.49
C ALA A 893 -35.16 17.04 24.23
N ASP A 894 -35.28 17.45 22.97
CA ASP A 894 -36.13 18.57 22.52
C ASP A 894 -36.29 18.52 20.99
N PRO A 895 -37.33 19.11 20.38
CA PRO A 895 -37.43 19.17 18.91
C PRO A 895 -36.26 20.00 18.34
N ASP A 896 -35.76 19.63 17.16
CA ASP A 896 -34.71 20.41 16.50
C ASP A 896 -35.20 21.86 16.33
N ASN A 897 -34.33 22.86 16.46
CA ASN A 897 -34.69 24.26 16.18
C ASN A 897 -33.91 24.74 14.97
N ILE A 898 -34.52 25.62 14.19
CA ILE A 898 -33.87 26.26 13.04
C ILE A 898 -33.80 27.75 13.35
N ALA A 899 -32.60 28.29 13.33
CA ALA A 899 -32.32 29.71 13.32
C ALA A 899 -32.05 30.11 11.87
N LEU A 900 -32.81 31.05 11.33
CA LEU A 900 -32.58 31.65 10.01
C LEU A 900 -32.40 33.15 10.17
N GLU A 901 -31.43 33.72 9.47
CA GLU A 901 -31.12 35.13 9.48
C GLU A 901 -31.02 35.65 8.04
N LEU A 902 -31.59 36.85 7.82
CA LEU A 902 -31.51 37.59 6.57
C LEU A 902 -30.68 38.84 6.79
N TYR A 903 -29.61 38.98 6.00
CA TYR A 903 -28.74 40.15 5.96
C TYR A 903 -28.89 40.86 4.61
N ILE A 904 -28.91 42.20 4.65
CA ILE A 904 -28.87 43.07 3.48
C ILE A 904 -27.74 44.08 3.69
N ASP A 905 -26.81 44.14 2.74
CA ASP A 905 -25.65 45.05 2.77
C ASP A 905 -24.89 45.01 4.11
N GLY A 906 -24.61 43.79 4.58
CA GLY A 906 -23.90 43.53 5.84
C GLY A 906 -24.74 43.71 7.12
N SER A 907 -26.00 44.13 7.02
CA SER A 907 -26.87 44.40 8.18
C SER A 907 -27.93 43.32 8.37
N LEU A 908 -28.06 42.78 9.59
CA LEU A 908 -29.15 41.88 9.95
C LEU A 908 -30.49 42.64 9.86
N VAL A 909 -31.39 42.19 9.00
CA VAL A 909 -32.70 42.84 8.78
C VAL A 909 -33.86 42.04 9.34
N ASP A 910 -33.74 40.71 9.40
CA ASP A 910 -34.76 39.82 9.98
C ASP A 910 -34.12 38.52 10.45
N SER A 911 -34.73 37.88 11.45
CA SER A 911 -34.27 36.61 12.01
C SER A 911 -35.44 35.82 12.56
N LEU A 912 -35.43 34.50 12.41
CA LEU A 912 -36.45 33.61 12.93
C LEU A 912 -35.84 32.38 13.59
N ASP A 913 -36.31 32.09 14.81
CA ASP A 913 -36.11 30.83 15.50
C ASP A 913 -37.42 30.03 15.54
N MET A 914 -37.39 28.76 15.12
CA MET A 914 -38.59 27.92 15.17
C MET A 914 -38.32 26.43 15.40
N PRO A 915 -39.31 25.69 15.95
CA PRO A 915 -39.27 24.23 16.01
C PRO A 915 -39.28 23.62 14.61
N ALA A 916 -38.40 22.65 14.38
CA ALA A 916 -38.11 22.05 13.09
C ALA A 916 -39.27 21.17 12.61
N THR A 917 -40.09 21.76 11.76
CA THR A 917 -40.74 21.04 10.67
C THR A 917 -40.66 21.89 9.42
N LEU A 918 -39.45 22.08 8.88
CA LEU A 918 -39.35 22.46 7.48
C LEU A 918 -39.57 21.18 6.67
N PRO A 919 -40.55 21.15 5.74
CA PRO A 919 -40.66 20.08 4.77
C PRO A 919 -39.43 20.20 3.88
N VAL A 920 -38.43 19.34 4.13
CA VAL A 920 -37.31 19.18 3.22
C VAL A 920 -37.87 18.50 1.97
N ALA A 921 -38.36 19.31 1.04
CA ALA A 921 -38.57 18.85 -0.31
C ALA A 921 -37.21 18.58 -0.95
N ASP A 922 -37.18 17.62 -1.87
CA ASP A 922 -36.04 17.19 -2.66
C ASP A 922 -35.26 18.38 -3.23
N MET A 923 -34.12 18.74 -2.63
CA MET A 923 -33.22 19.82 -3.11
C MET A 923 -32.38 19.40 -4.33
N ALA A 924 -32.67 18.26 -4.96
CA ALA A 924 -32.04 17.88 -6.22
C ALA A 924 -32.47 18.75 -7.40
N ALA A 925 -33.60 19.48 -7.29
CA ALA A 925 -34.02 20.39 -8.35
C ALA A 925 -33.14 21.65 -8.39
N PRO A 926 -32.87 22.20 -9.60
CA PRO A 926 -32.06 23.40 -9.73
C PRO A 926 -32.69 24.62 -9.04
N THR A 927 -31.84 25.46 -8.47
CA THR A 927 -32.21 26.80 -8.00
C THR A 927 -31.98 27.79 -9.13
N PHE A 928 -33.03 28.49 -9.54
CA PHE A 928 -32.95 29.57 -10.52
C PHE A 928 -32.55 30.87 -9.83
N ILE A 929 -31.75 31.68 -10.50
CA ILE A 929 -31.34 33.02 -10.08
C ILE A 929 -31.85 34.00 -11.13
N GLY A 930 -32.63 34.98 -10.70
CA GLY A 930 -33.44 35.81 -11.59
C GLY A 930 -34.66 35.08 -12.14
N ASP A 931 -35.39 35.77 -13.02
CA ASP A 931 -36.57 35.24 -13.71
C ASP A 931 -36.20 34.84 -15.15
N PRO A 932 -36.28 33.54 -15.51
CA PRO A 932 -35.92 33.06 -16.84
C PRO A 932 -36.84 33.58 -17.96
N ASP A 933 -38.02 34.10 -17.61
CA ASP A 933 -39.01 34.64 -18.53
C ASP A 933 -39.07 36.19 -18.52
N ALA A 934 -38.23 36.87 -17.72
CA ALA A 934 -38.22 38.32 -17.58
C ALA A 934 -37.42 39.07 -18.65
N VAL A 935 -37.72 40.36 -18.80
CA VAL A 935 -37.00 41.27 -19.72
C VAL A 935 -35.73 41.77 -19.04
N ALA A 936 -34.60 41.80 -19.76
CA ALA A 936 -33.31 42.31 -19.28
C ALA A 936 -33.46 43.63 -18.48
N HIS A 937 -33.17 43.57 -17.18
CA HIS A 937 -33.02 44.75 -16.33
C HIS A 937 -31.59 45.28 -16.46
N GLY A 938 -31.37 46.58 -16.25
CA GLY A 938 -30.05 47.19 -16.41
C GLY A 938 -29.08 46.80 -15.30
N GLY A 939 -28.46 45.61 -15.40
CA GLY A 939 -27.49 45.06 -14.45
C GLY A 939 -27.49 43.52 -14.51
N THR A 940 -26.42 42.88 -14.07
CA THR A 940 -26.30 41.41 -13.95
C THR A 940 -26.25 41.02 -12.48
N PHE A 941 -26.85 39.90 -12.10
CA PHE A 941 -26.62 39.33 -10.77
C PHE A 941 -25.14 38.93 -10.62
N SER A 942 -24.64 38.97 -9.38
CA SER A 942 -23.34 38.37 -9.09
C SER A 942 -23.42 36.85 -9.24
N GLU A 943 -22.26 36.21 -9.34
CA GLU A 943 -22.18 34.79 -9.02
C GLU A 943 -22.62 34.60 -7.55
N PRO A 944 -23.53 33.66 -7.26
CA PRO A 944 -23.96 33.38 -5.90
C PRO A 944 -22.80 32.79 -5.08
N LEU A 945 -22.74 33.15 -3.80
CA LEU A 945 -21.83 32.54 -2.83
C LEU A 945 -22.58 31.51 -2.00
N VAL A 946 -22.09 30.28 -1.96
CA VAL A 946 -22.64 29.20 -1.12
C VAL A 946 -21.57 28.74 -0.13
N LEU A 947 -21.87 28.84 1.17
CA LEU A 947 -20.99 28.38 2.24
C LEU A 947 -21.68 27.27 3.03
N ASN A 948 -20.90 26.28 3.46
CA ASN A 948 -21.37 25.17 4.28
C ASN A 948 -21.30 25.44 5.80
N VAL A 949 -21.18 26.72 6.16
CA VAL A 949 -21.13 27.27 7.52
C VAL A 949 -22.03 28.51 7.61
N PRO A 950 -22.48 28.88 8.82
CA PRO A 950 -23.20 30.13 8.97
C PRO A 950 -22.20 31.29 8.94
N VAL A 951 -22.64 32.43 8.40
CA VAL A 951 -21.91 33.70 8.58
C VAL A 951 -22.28 34.31 9.91
N ASP A 952 -21.31 34.43 10.82
CA ASP A 952 -21.49 35.08 12.12
C ASP A 952 -20.19 35.74 12.59
N ALA A 953 -20.18 36.30 13.81
CA ALA A 953 -19.00 36.98 14.34
C ALA A 953 -17.89 36.02 14.86
N ALA A 954 -18.19 34.73 14.97
CA ALA A 954 -17.30 33.69 15.47
C ALA A 954 -16.75 32.77 14.35
N SER A 955 -17.30 32.84 13.14
CA SER A 955 -16.83 32.12 11.97
C SER A 955 -15.75 32.90 11.20
N THR A 956 -15.00 32.21 10.34
CA THR A 956 -13.96 32.84 9.50
C THR A 956 -14.52 33.62 8.30
N TRP A 957 -15.83 33.51 8.07
CA TRP A 957 -16.56 34.26 7.06
C TRP A 957 -17.51 35.22 7.77
N SER A 958 -17.14 36.49 7.86
CA SER A 958 -18.07 37.49 8.36
C SER A 958 -19.10 37.84 7.29
N VAL A 959 -20.26 38.33 7.73
CA VAL A 959 -21.27 38.89 6.80
C VAL A 959 -20.68 40.02 5.95
N GLY A 960 -19.73 40.78 6.50
CA GLY A 960 -18.99 41.81 5.78
C GLY A 960 -18.17 41.23 4.63
N ASP A 961 -17.40 40.17 4.89
CA ASP A 961 -16.57 39.50 3.87
C ASP A 961 -17.43 38.96 2.73
N VAL A 962 -18.57 38.34 3.05
CA VAL A 962 -19.53 37.85 2.05
C VAL A 962 -20.14 39.01 1.26
N SER A 963 -20.57 40.08 1.94
CA SER A 963 -21.19 41.24 1.29
C SER A 963 -20.23 41.95 0.33
N ASP A 964 -18.98 42.14 0.75
CA ASP A 964 -17.92 42.74 -0.06
C ASP A 964 -17.58 41.85 -1.26
N THR A 965 -17.56 40.53 -1.09
CA THR A 965 -17.31 39.58 -2.18
C THR A 965 -18.41 39.65 -3.26
N LEU A 966 -19.68 39.65 -2.86
CA LEU A 966 -20.81 39.64 -3.79
C LEU A 966 -20.96 40.92 -4.61
N CYS A 967 -20.60 42.07 -4.02
CA CYS A 967 -20.75 43.38 -4.65
C CYS A 967 -19.41 44.03 -5.02
N SER A 968 -18.31 43.26 -5.06
CA SER A 968 -17.03 43.72 -5.59
C SER A 968 -17.14 43.97 -7.12
N PRO A 969 -16.49 45.01 -7.68
CA PRO A 969 -16.59 45.39 -9.09
C PRO A 969 -16.10 44.36 -10.10
#